data_AF-A0AAW9K3J8-F1
#
_entry.id   AF-A0AAW9K3J8-F1
#
_cell.length_a   1.000
_cell.length_b   1.000
_cell.length_c   1.000
_cell.angle_alpha   90.00
_cell.angle_beta   90.00
_cell.angle_gamma   90.00
#
_symmetry.space_group_name_H-M   'P 1'
#
loop_
_entity.id
_entity.type
_entity.pdbx_description
1 polymer ?
#
loop_
_entity_poly.entity_id
_entity_poly.type
_entity_poly.pdbx_seq_one_letter_code
_entity_poly.pdbx_strand_id
1 'polypeptide(L)'
;MTTTQNLIQFQAGKTTVQFLKSGDIYEINHAGTMYNQVHTNMIDGSLNNIYLRKLENGKIKFFPLVGVQSQSALYQGDNQLKWTGIAGGVEYEVIFSLTEDDCWFWEVHLQGNQVEVDVIYGQDVGLAGIGALQSNEAYVGQYIDHAVFKYEETGFTVCSRQNQPQSDNQFPYFQQGSLTKNNGYSTDGFQFYGLSYKETNSPFALTQENLANEIYQYEMAYTALQSEQVELNGKATFVFYGFAAENHPLAITKVEYQEKIQQAWQELKEKDSSDFILQETVKRAVNFGEPVQTESLTKTEITHLFPSRQAEEYDGEQLLSFFTDREAHIVLKEKELQMERAHGHILLSGEHLTISDEIITTTSYMYGLFNAQVVLGNTSMNKLMSNARNALNVMKTSGQRIYIELNGSYHLLTMPSAFEMSFNYAKWYYKLADDMLIITNYTTVADAELKLEVRSQSGHAYKFIVTNQITMNENEYNVPFNMEKDGNTLTFTPDNQSTMAKNYPNLAYYMQIDKADFIVADDHLLVESQLDSAYPLVVIALAETAEFDLTIQGKTQGNGFQFAQRDFATEVNKYNQHFEKIMNQFKLTHENKDIQTEMSRLNTLAWWYTHNMLVHYLMPHGLEQYGGAAWGTRDVSQGPVEYFFATDKAEIVRDIIQTLFANQFENDGNWPQWFMFDKYDQIKAEESHGDVIVWPLKVVGDYLKRTGDYSLLESQIPYTDRNTFKKTTKTVSLLEHLRKEIDYIKGNFLAGTYLSCYGDGDWDDTLQPYDSRLKKNMASSWTVALTYQTLKQLTEVLAEKAPEFSLEIAELVTGIEKDFKKYMLQTDVIPGFVYMEDPEHVELMIHPTDTKTGIQYRLLPMTRSMIGELLTPEEAEAHYQLIRQELYHPDGVRLMNRPATYQGGVSTNFKRAEQAANFGREVGLQYVHAHIRFTEAMAKLGKADEVWRGFSVINPVQITDVVANAERRQSNAYFSSSDGNFKTRYAAQEHFSELKTGDVTVKGGWRIYSSGPGIYMNQLISNGLGIRKESDHLIFDPILTKELDGLIFKYECLGVPVEIHYHVGQQEVKGIKVNGELLPSEIETNRYRDGGIKVANDVLKAALLKSQKIDIYC
;
A
#
# COMPACT_ATOMS: atom_id res chain seq x y z
N MET A 1 25.86 -16.24 -8.39
CA MET A 1 26.59 -14.94 -8.40
C MET A 1 26.88 -14.51 -6.97
N THR A 2 28.08 -14.05 -6.64
CA THR A 2 28.48 -13.61 -5.27
C THR A 2 28.16 -12.12 -5.03
N THR A 3 27.74 -11.73 -3.83
CA THR A 3 27.28 -10.36 -3.50
C THR A 3 28.37 -9.40 -3.01
N THR A 4 29.66 -9.69 -3.21
CA THR A 4 30.74 -8.78 -2.75
C THR A 4 30.78 -7.51 -3.58
N GLN A 5 30.10 -6.46 -3.09
CA GLN A 5 30.29 -5.09 -3.57
C GLN A 5 31.63 -4.57 -3.04
N ASN A 6 32.55 -4.24 -3.93
CA ASN A 6 33.81 -3.58 -3.58
C ASN A 6 33.53 -2.11 -3.21
N LEU A 7 33.17 -1.83 -1.95
CA LEU A 7 32.84 -0.48 -1.47
C LEU A 7 34.09 0.31 -1.05
N ILE A 8 34.05 1.65 -1.18
CA ILE A 8 34.97 2.57 -0.51
C ILE A 8 34.34 2.93 0.83
N GLN A 9 35.04 2.69 1.93
CA GLN A 9 34.50 2.88 3.28
C GLN A 9 35.36 3.85 4.08
N PHE A 10 34.70 4.79 4.75
CA PHE A 10 35.28 5.65 5.77
C PHE A 10 34.59 5.42 7.10
N GLN A 11 35.35 5.49 8.19
CA GLN A 11 34.85 5.45 9.56
C GLN A 11 35.49 6.60 10.34
N ALA A 12 34.67 7.42 10.98
CA ALA A 12 35.12 8.38 11.99
C ALA A 12 34.07 8.46 13.09
N GLY A 13 34.52 8.41 14.35
CA GLY A 13 33.62 8.28 15.49
C GLY A 13 32.66 7.09 15.32
N LYS A 14 31.36 7.39 15.45
CA LYS A 14 30.27 6.41 15.31
C LYS A 14 29.69 6.31 13.90
N THR A 15 30.19 7.12 12.98
CA THR A 15 29.66 7.21 11.62
C THR A 15 30.52 6.41 10.66
N THR A 16 29.87 5.52 9.91
CA THR A 16 30.42 4.84 8.74
C THR A 16 29.78 5.43 7.50
N VAL A 17 30.59 5.80 6.50
CA VAL A 17 30.07 6.16 5.18
C VAL A 17 30.70 5.25 4.14
N GLN A 18 29.84 4.59 3.37
CA GLN A 18 30.21 3.70 2.29
C GLN A 18 29.79 4.29 0.96
N PHE A 19 30.70 4.24 -0.01
CA PHE A 19 30.49 4.66 -1.38
C PHE A 19 30.69 3.49 -2.34
N LEU A 20 29.93 3.48 -3.42
CA LEU A 20 30.23 2.69 -4.60
C LEU A 20 31.55 3.15 -5.24
N LYS A 21 32.15 2.33 -6.11
CA LYS A 21 33.35 2.68 -6.90
C LYS A 21 33.11 3.77 -7.95
N SER A 22 31.86 4.02 -8.30
CA SER A 22 31.44 5.22 -9.04
C SER A 22 31.48 6.50 -8.20
N GLY A 23 31.65 6.39 -6.88
CA GLY A 23 31.59 7.51 -5.93
C GLY A 23 30.16 7.88 -5.52
N ASP A 24 29.15 7.07 -5.82
CA ASP A 24 27.79 7.24 -5.29
C ASP A 24 27.72 6.81 -3.82
N ILE A 25 26.92 7.49 -3.00
CA ILE A 25 26.67 7.08 -1.61
C ILE A 25 25.90 5.76 -1.60
N TYR A 26 26.47 4.72 -1.00
CA TYR A 26 25.80 3.45 -0.76
C TYR A 26 25.05 3.44 0.58
N GLU A 27 25.75 3.79 1.65
CA GLU A 27 25.20 3.81 3.01
C GLU A 27 25.90 4.89 3.85
N ILE A 28 25.10 5.71 4.55
CA ILE A 28 25.54 6.52 5.68
C ILE A 28 24.95 5.86 6.93
N ASN A 29 25.79 5.22 7.73
CA ASN A 29 25.40 4.56 8.98
C ASN A 29 25.92 5.37 10.16
N HIS A 30 25.06 5.65 11.14
CA HIS A 30 25.48 6.21 12.41
C HIS A 30 24.85 5.39 13.54
N ALA A 31 25.70 4.72 14.32
CA ALA A 31 25.29 3.87 15.44
C ALA A 31 24.17 2.84 15.10
N GLY A 32 24.22 2.25 13.90
CA GLY A 32 23.23 1.25 13.46
C GLY A 32 21.99 1.82 12.79
N THR A 33 21.85 3.14 12.70
CA THR A 33 20.79 3.81 11.93
C THR A 33 21.33 4.24 10.56
N MET A 34 20.59 3.94 9.50
CA MET A 34 20.91 4.37 8.15
C MET A 34 20.26 5.74 7.86
N TYR A 35 21.05 6.69 7.36
CA TYR A 35 20.65 8.09 7.16
C TYR A 35 20.17 8.38 5.74
N ASN A 36 20.58 7.60 4.74
CA ASN A 36 19.97 7.58 3.40
C ASN A 36 18.84 6.53 3.34
N GLN A 37 17.97 6.59 2.32
CA GLN A 37 16.77 5.76 2.22
C GLN A 37 17.03 4.38 1.62
N VAL A 38 17.88 4.30 0.59
CA VAL A 38 18.06 3.10 -0.23
C VAL A 38 19.52 2.73 -0.41
N HIS A 39 19.80 1.43 -0.43
CA HIS A 39 21.06 0.91 -0.96
C HIS A 39 21.06 1.06 -2.48
N THR A 40 22.02 1.83 -3.00
CA THR A 40 22.09 2.11 -4.43
C THR A 40 22.93 1.07 -5.20
N ASN A 41 23.02 1.26 -6.51
CA ASN A 41 23.66 0.39 -7.49
C ASN A 41 24.51 1.20 -8.49
N MET A 42 25.44 0.51 -9.15
CA MET A 42 26.38 1.12 -10.09
C MET A 42 25.74 1.63 -11.40
N ILE A 43 24.46 1.32 -11.66
CA ILE A 43 23.77 1.66 -12.91
C ILE A 43 22.93 2.93 -12.74
N ASP A 44 22.09 2.97 -11.70
CA ASP A 44 21.23 4.11 -11.38
C ASP A 44 22.01 5.23 -10.69
N GLY A 45 22.97 4.89 -9.83
CA GLY A 45 23.65 5.84 -8.94
C GLY A 45 22.80 6.23 -7.72
N SER A 46 23.35 7.02 -6.81
CA SER A 46 22.64 7.41 -5.58
C SER A 46 21.52 8.41 -5.87
N LEU A 47 20.51 8.46 -4.98
CA LEU A 47 19.54 9.55 -4.97
C LEU A 47 20.20 10.89 -4.57
N ASN A 48 21.27 10.84 -3.77
CA ASN A 48 22.12 11.99 -3.50
C ASN A 48 22.89 12.43 -4.76
N ASN A 49 23.01 13.75 -4.94
CA ASN A 49 24.02 14.32 -5.84
C ASN A 49 24.29 15.79 -5.47
N ILE A 50 25.30 16.36 -6.13
CA ILE A 50 25.59 17.79 -6.13
C ILE A 50 25.55 18.25 -7.58
N TYR A 51 24.68 19.21 -7.88
CA TYR A 51 24.47 19.70 -9.23
C TYR A 51 25.03 21.11 -9.39
N LEU A 52 25.94 21.29 -10.34
CA LEU A 52 26.26 22.61 -10.87
C LEU A 52 25.15 23.05 -11.81
N ARG A 53 24.60 24.25 -11.63
CA ARG A 53 23.73 24.86 -12.63
C ARG A 53 24.38 26.07 -13.24
N LYS A 54 24.28 26.17 -14.55
CA LYS A 54 24.78 27.27 -15.37
C LYS A 54 23.58 28.05 -15.91
N LEU A 55 23.56 29.34 -15.64
CA LEU A 55 22.52 30.25 -16.09
C LEU A 55 23.01 30.98 -17.34
N GLU A 56 22.39 30.73 -18.49
CA GLU A 56 22.76 31.36 -19.76
C GLU A 56 21.52 31.75 -20.54
N ASN A 57 21.40 33.04 -20.89
CA ASN A 57 20.33 33.56 -21.75
C ASN A 57 18.91 33.19 -21.27
N GLY A 58 18.68 33.20 -19.95
CA GLY A 58 17.40 32.82 -19.35
C GLY A 58 17.09 31.32 -19.37
N LYS A 59 18.08 30.46 -19.67
CA LYS A 59 17.97 29.01 -19.57
C LYS A 59 18.92 28.47 -18.50
N ILE A 60 18.46 27.45 -17.79
CA ILE A 60 19.25 26.73 -16.78
C ILE A 60 19.69 25.41 -17.40
N LYS A 61 21.00 25.15 -17.39
CA LYS A 61 21.57 23.83 -17.65
C LYS A 61 22.18 23.32 -16.36
N PHE A 62 21.99 22.05 -16.06
CA PHE A 62 22.53 21.44 -14.85
C PHE A 62 23.46 20.27 -15.18
N PHE A 63 24.40 20.00 -14.27
CA PHE A 63 25.40 18.95 -14.41
C PHE A 63 25.62 18.27 -13.06
N PRO A 64 25.44 16.94 -12.94
CA PRO A 64 25.84 16.21 -11.75
C PRO A 64 27.37 16.24 -11.59
N LEU A 65 27.84 16.46 -10.37
CA LEU A 65 29.26 16.60 -10.05
C LEU A 65 29.85 15.37 -9.36
N VAL A 66 28.99 14.45 -8.88
CA VAL A 66 29.42 13.23 -8.17
C VAL A 66 28.68 11.99 -8.71
N GLY A 67 29.21 10.81 -8.39
CA GLY A 67 28.60 9.52 -8.72
C GLY A 67 28.71 9.12 -10.19
N VAL A 68 28.07 8.01 -10.56
CA VAL A 68 28.13 7.43 -11.92
C VAL A 68 27.51 8.33 -12.99
N GLN A 69 26.64 9.24 -12.58
CA GLN A 69 26.00 10.20 -13.48
C GLN A 69 26.94 11.36 -13.85
N SER A 70 28.02 11.58 -13.09
CA SER A 70 29.05 12.55 -13.43
C SER A 70 30.12 11.94 -14.34
N GLN A 71 30.96 12.80 -14.92
CA GLN A 71 32.15 12.39 -15.68
C GLN A 71 33.43 12.59 -14.86
N SER A 72 33.31 12.57 -13.54
CA SER A 72 34.44 12.92 -12.66
C SER A 72 35.54 11.86 -12.65
N ALA A 73 36.76 12.31 -12.45
CA ALA A 73 37.81 11.47 -11.89
C ALA A 73 37.63 11.39 -10.36
N LEU A 74 37.76 10.20 -9.78
CA LEU A 74 37.58 9.95 -8.35
C LEU A 74 38.93 9.74 -7.68
N TYR A 75 39.14 10.37 -6.54
CA TYR A 75 40.34 10.20 -5.73
C TYR A 75 39.97 9.93 -4.28
N GLN A 76 40.65 8.97 -3.66
CA GLN A 76 40.49 8.60 -2.27
C GLN A 76 41.66 9.14 -1.45
N GLY A 77 41.36 9.85 -0.36
CA GLY A 77 42.29 10.15 0.73
C GLY A 77 41.99 9.29 1.96
N ASP A 78 42.48 9.69 3.14
CA ASP A 78 42.30 8.91 4.37
C ASP A 78 40.82 8.85 4.82
N ASN A 79 40.22 10.01 5.06
CA ASN A 79 38.79 10.18 5.41
C ASN A 79 38.07 11.13 4.43
N GLN A 80 38.57 11.18 3.20
CA GLN A 80 38.08 12.08 2.17
C GLN A 80 37.89 11.35 0.83
N LEU A 81 36.86 11.75 0.10
CA LEU A 81 36.62 11.31 -1.27
C LEU A 81 36.48 12.56 -2.15
N LYS A 82 37.12 12.55 -3.31
CA LYS A 82 37.24 13.73 -4.15
C LYS A 82 36.90 13.45 -5.60
N TRP A 83 36.04 14.30 -6.17
CA TRP A 83 35.63 14.26 -7.57
C TRP A 83 36.20 15.49 -8.28
N THR A 84 36.84 15.31 -9.44
CA THR A 84 37.30 16.43 -10.26
C THR A 84 36.83 16.29 -11.70
N GLY A 85 36.60 17.41 -12.37
CA GLY A 85 36.21 17.38 -13.77
C GLY A 85 35.94 18.76 -14.36
N ILE A 86 35.37 18.76 -15.56
CA ILE A 86 34.91 19.97 -16.27
C ILE A 86 33.46 19.75 -16.69
N ALA A 87 32.57 20.65 -16.30
CA ALA A 87 31.15 20.60 -16.64
C ALA A 87 30.66 21.97 -17.12
N GLY A 88 29.99 22.03 -18.28
CA GLY A 88 29.47 23.30 -18.82
C GLY A 88 30.53 24.38 -19.12
N GLY A 89 31.81 24.02 -19.18
CA GLY A 89 32.94 24.95 -19.30
C GLY A 89 33.49 25.47 -17.97
N VAL A 90 33.06 24.89 -16.85
CA VAL A 90 33.52 25.20 -15.48
C VAL A 90 34.33 24.02 -14.97
N GLU A 91 35.56 24.28 -14.53
CA GLU A 91 36.37 23.32 -13.80
C GLU A 91 35.81 23.18 -12.38
N TYR A 92 35.69 21.94 -11.90
CA TYR A 92 35.18 21.69 -10.55
C TYR A 92 36.02 20.66 -9.80
N GLU A 93 36.02 20.82 -8.49
CA GLU A 93 36.48 19.85 -7.50
C GLU A 93 35.41 19.76 -6.40
N VAL A 94 34.93 18.56 -6.12
CA VAL A 94 34.05 18.27 -4.99
C VAL A 94 34.81 17.40 -4.00
N ILE A 95 34.84 17.76 -2.72
CA ILE A 95 35.50 16.99 -1.65
C ILE A 95 34.46 16.65 -0.59
N PHE A 96 34.25 15.35 -0.39
CA PHE A 96 33.57 14.81 0.78
C PHE A 96 34.60 14.59 1.88
N SER A 97 34.29 15.03 3.10
CA SER A 97 35.13 14.82 4.29
C SER A 97 34.30 14.31 5.46
N LEU A 98 34.70 13.21 6.07
CA LEU A 98 34.09 12.67 7.29
C LEU A 98 34.93 13.03 8.53
N THR A 99 34.29 13.55 9.59
CA THR A 99 34.98 13.96 10.82
C THR A 99 34.60 13.08 12.02
N GLU A 100 35.44 13.08 13.06
CA GLU A 100 35.19 12.36 14.32
C GLU A 100 33.99 12.91 15.12
N ASP A 101 33.49 14.09 14.75
CA ASP A 101 32.41 14.82 15.40
C ASP A 101 31.01 14.47 14.87
N ASP A 102 30.88 13.31 14.22
CA ASP A 102 29.64 12.82 13.60
C ASP A 102 29.11 13.76 12.49
N CYS A 103 29.99 14.60 11.95
CA CYS A 103 29.73 15.53 10.85
C CYS A 103 30.39 15.04 9.56
N TRP A 104 29.82 15.42 8.43
CA TRP A 104 30.51 15.37 7.15
C TRP A 104 30.27 16.65 6.34
N PHE A 105 31.21 16.96 5.47
CA PHE A 105 31.22 18.16 4.66
C PHE A 105 31.35 17.83 3.19
N TRP A 106 30.66 18.62 2.36
CA TRP A 106 30.78 18.65 0.91
C TRP A 106 31.32 20.01 0.49
N GLU A 107 32.59 20.07 0.15
CA GLU A 107 33.24 21.27 -0.38
C GLU A 107 33.17 21.23 -1.90
N VAL A 108 32.66 22.28 -2.53
CA VAL A 108 32.54 22.40 -3.98
C VAL A 108 33.35 23.61 -4.41
N HIS A 109 34.50 23.38 -5.03
CA HIS A 109 35.33 24.40 -5.62
C HIS A 109 35.03 24.49 -7.11
N LEU A 110 34.66 25.68 -7.58
CA LEU A 110 34.42 25.95 -8.99
C LEU A 110 35.44 26.96 -9.51
N GLN A 111 35.87 26.78 -10.76
CA GLN A 111 36.71 27.73 -11.48
C GLN A 111 36.15 27.98 -12.88
N GLY A 112 35.95 29.25 -13.21
CA GLY A 112 35.36 29.68 -14.48
C GLY A 112 35.64 31.14 -14.79
N ASN A 113 35.22 31.59 -15.98
CA ASN A 113 35.43 32.94 -16.46
C ASN A 113 34.14 33.51 -17.06
N GLN A 114 33.59 34.55 -16.43
CA GLN A 114 32.37 35.26 -16.80
C GLN A 114 31.17 34.33 -17.02
N VAL A 115 30.91 33.45 -16.04
CA VAL A 115 29.79 32.51 -16.09
C VAL A 115 28.98 32.57 -14.81
N GLU A 116 27.67 32.75 -14.93
CA GLU A 116 26.73 32.71 -13.80
C GLU A 116 26.37 31.26 -13.45
N VAL A 117 26.53 30.92 -12.17
CA VAL A 117 26.27 29.58 -11.66
C VAL A 117 25.61 29.61 -10.29
N ASP A 118 24.94 28.51 -9.94
CA ASP A 118 24.70 28.12 -8.56
C ASP A 118 24.92 26.60 -8.40
N VAL A 119 24.83 26.12 -7.16
CA VAL A 119 24.99 24.72 -6.80
C VAL A 119 23.78 24.25 -6.02
N ILE A 120 23.25 23.08 -6.41
CA ILE A 120 22.19 22.40 -5.67
C ILE A 120 22.74 21.12 -5.03
N TYR A 121 22.64 21.05 -3.71
CA TYR A 121 22.83 19.82 -2.93
C TYR A 121 21.48 19.07 -2.84
N GLY A 122 21.49 17.76 -2.98
CA GLY A 122 20.31 16.91 -2.78
C GLY A 122 20.66 15.61 -2.07
N GLN A 123 19.85 15.18 -1.11
CA GLN A 123 20.10 14.00 -0.28
C GLN A 123 18.78 13.39 0.19
N ASP A 124 18.61 12.10 -0.08
CA ASP A 124 17.54 11.28 0.49
C ASP A 124 17.77 11.02 1.99
N VAL A 125 16.70 11.00 2.78
CA VAL A 125 16.70 10.89 4.25
C VAL A 125 15.95 9.64 4.70
N GLY A 126 16.64 8.70 5.34
CA GLY A 126 16.08 7.43 5.83
C GLY A 126 15.79 7.42 7.34
N LEU A 127 16.79 7.74 8.16
CA LEU A 127 16.72 7.79 9.64
C LEU A 127 16.11 6.55 10.31
N ALA A 128 16.38 5.35 9.78
CA ALA A 128 15.87 4.11 10.35
C ALA A 128 16.87 2.95 10.20
N GLY A 129 16.64 1.85 10.92
CA GLY A 129 17.39 0.62 10.69
C GLY A 129 17.13 0.08 9.28
N ILE A 130 18.14 -0.53 8.66
CA ILE A 130 18.08 -1.01 7.26
C ILE A 130 16.87 -1.92 6.97
N GLY A 131 16.49 -2.79 7.92
CA GLY A 131 15.33 -3.67 7.76
C GLY A 131 14.01 -2.91 7.60
N ALA A 132 13.84 -1.78 8.29
CA ALA A 132 12.65 -0.95 8.17
C ALA A 132 12.60 -0.23 6.81
N LEU A 133 13.74 0.30 6.35
CA LEU A 133 13.85 0.95 5.04
C LEU A 133 13.63 -0.04 3.90
N GLN A 134 14.32 -1.18 3.91
CA GLN A 134 14.13 -2.23 2.89
C GLN A 134 12.68 -2.75 2.87
N SER A 135 12.02 -2.79 4.04
CA SER A 135 10.61 -3.16 4.13
C SER A 135 9.67 -2.13 3.52
N ASN A 136 9.87 -0.82 3.75
CA ASN A 136 9.05 0.26 3.17
C ASN A 136 9.63 1.66 3.44
N GLU A 137 10.33 2.27 2.49
CA GLU A 137 10.89 3.63 2.65
C GLU A 137 9.77 4.69 2.74
N ALA A 138 8.70 4.52 1.97
CA ALA A 138 7.56 5.44 1.97
C ALA A 138 6.90 5.51 3.36
N TYR A 139 6.72 4.37 4.02
CA TYR A 139 6.22 4.31 5.39
C TYR A 139 7.15 5.01 6.38
N VAL A 140 8.46 4.75 6.29
CA VAL A 140 9.44 5.39 7.18
C VAL A 140 9.43 6.91 7.01
N GLY A 141 9.35 7.39 5.76
CA GLY A 141 9.27 8.81 5.42
C GLY A 141 8.06 9.53 6.04
N GLN A 142 6.92 8.84 6.20
CA GLN A 142 5.71 9.42 6.82
C GLN A 142 5.93 9.87 8.29
N TYR A 143 6.98 9.37 8.94
CA TYR A 143 7.29 9.65 10.35
C TYR A 143 8.57 10.50 10.54
N ILE A 144 9.13 11.04 9.46
CA ILE A 144 10.27 11.97 9.55
C ILE A 144 9.72 13.40 9.66
N ASP A 145 9.89 14.04 10.81
CA ASP A 145 9.57 15.46 10.98
C ASP A 145 10.68 16.34 10.39
N HIS A 146 10.34 17.28 9.52
CA HIS A 146 11.27 18.28 9.00
C HIS A 146 10.94 19.64 9.64
N ALA A 147 11.95 20.29 10.21
CA ALA A 147 11.90 21.66 10.70
C ALA A 147 12.98 22.49 9.99
N VAL A 148 12.60 23.65 9.45
CA VAL A 148 13.50 24.48 8.63
C VAL A 148 13.71 25.84 9.27
N PHE A 149 14.98 26.25 9.38
CA PHE A 149 15.39 27.50 9.99
C PHE A 149 16.22 28.32 9.00
N LYS A 150 16.05 29.64 9.01
CA LYS A 150 16.78 30.57 8.14
C LYS A 150 17.66 31.50 8.96
N TYR A 151 18.92 31.59 8.59
CA TYR A 151 19.91 32.52 9.15
C TYR A 151 20.39 33.48 8.06
N GLU A 152 20.76 34.70 8.46
CA GLU A 152 21.18 35.74 7.50
C GLU A 152 22.49 35.39 6.78
N GLU A 153 23.45 34.80 7.50
CA GLU A 153 24.80 34.52 6.99
C GLU A 153 24.86 33.25 6.13
N THR A 154 24.22 32.17 6.56
CA THR A 154 24.33 30.84 5.92
C THR A 154 23.09 30.41 5.14
N GLY A 155 21.93 31.05 5.34
CA GLY A 155 20.69 30.68 4.67
C GLY A 155 19.88 29.64 5.42
N PHE A 156 19.29 28.68 4.69
CA PHE A 156 18.43 27.64 5.25
C PHE A 156 19.22 26.48 5.88
N THR A 157 18.69 25.91 6.95
CA THR A 157 19.13 24.66 7.58
C THR A 157 17.89 23.79 7.80
N VAL A 158 17.96 22.54 7.35
CA VAL A 158 16.90 21.55 7.47
C VAL A 158 17.29 20.57 8.57
N CYS A 159 16.44 20.45 9.58
CA CYS A 159 16.58 19.53 10.70
C CYS A 159 15.49 18.46 10.58
N SER A 160 15.89 17.19 10.58
CA SER A 160 14.98 16.05 10.44
C SER A 160 15.04 15.16 11.68
N ARG A 161 13.88 14.70 12.16
CA ARG A 161 13.77 13.79 13.30
C ARG A 161 12.89 12.61 12.92
N GLN A 162 13.37 11.39 13.13
CA GLN A 162 12.51 10.21 13.05
C GLN A 162 11.64 10.11 14.30
N ASN A 163 10.32 10.15 14.11
CA ASN A 163 9.35 10.17 15.21
C ASN A 163 8.96 8.77 15.70
N GLN A 164 9.20 7.73 14.91
CA GLN A 164 9.09 6.35 15.37
C GLN A 164 10.37 5.92 16.09
N PRO A 165 10.25 5.36 17.31
CA PRO A 165 11.43 4.90 18.03
C PRO A 165 12.16 3.82 17.23
N GLN A 166 13.45 4.00 17.04
CA GLN A 166 14.37 3.00 16.52
C GLN A 166 14.91 2.14 17.68
N SER A 167 15.95 1.34 17.41
CA SER A 167 16.62 0.52 18.42
C SER A 167 16.88 1.29 19.72
N ASP A 168 16.74 0.60 20.86
CA ASP A 168 16.87 1.18 22.20
C ASP A 168 15.96 2.39 22.49
N ASN A 169 14.82 2.49 21.78
CA ASN A 169 13.83 3.55 21.92
C ASN A 169 14.43 4.95 21.69
N GLN A 170 15.34 5.06 20.73
CA GLN A 170 15.97 6.30 20.30
C GLN A 170 15.22 6.95 19.13
N PHE A 171 15.33 8.26 18.99
CA PHE A 171 14.72 9.06 17.93
C PHE A 171 15.82 9.75 17.11
N PRO A 172 16.36 9.11 16.04
CA PRO A 172 17.47 9.67 15.28
C PRO A 172 17.19 11.05 14.71
N TYR A 173 18.24 11.87 14.69
CA TYR A 173 18.22 13.25 14.22
C TYR A 173 19.26 13.48 13.15
N PHE A 174 18.89 14.28 12.14
CA PHE A 174 19.76 14.66 11.03
C PHE A 174 19.65 16.16 10.74
N GLN A 175 20.76 16.88 10.84
CA GLN A 175 20.85 18.29 10.46
C GLN A 175 21.61 18.43 9.14
N GLN A 176 21.03 19.16 8.19
CA GLN A 176 21.60 19.43 6.88
C GLN A 176 21.60 20.94 6.63
N GLY A 177 22.72 21.47 6.15
CA GLY A 177 22.82 22.90 5.91
C GLY A 177 24.03 23.26 5.07
N SER A 178 24.37 24.54 5.08
CA SER A 178 25.53 25.08 4.38
C SER A 178 26.31 26.03 5.29
N LEU A 179 27.63 26.06 5.12
CA LEU A 179 28.53 27.04 5.75
C LEU A 179 28.81 28.23 4.83
N THR A 180 28.42 28.12 3.56
CA THR A 180 28.26 29.23 2.62
C THR A 180 26.78 29.61 2.51
N LYS A 181 26.47 30.78 1.95
CA LYS A 181 25.07 31.22 1.87
C LYS A 181 24.26 30.36 0.89
N ASN A 182 23.11 29.89 1.34
CA ASN A 182 22.09 29.24 0.51
C ASN A 182 20.78 30.05 0.53
N ASN A 183 20.00 29.98 -0.55
CA ASN A 183 18.79 30.79 -0.73
C ASN A 183 17.52 29.97 -1.01
N GLY A 184 17.62 28.63 -1.06
CA GLY A 184 16.43 27.81 -1.15
C GLY A 184 16.55 26.38 -0.65
N TYR A 185 15.39 25.76 -0.39
CA TYR A 185 15.28 24.39 0.10
C TYR A 185 14.03 23.66 -0.44
N SER A 186 14.05 22.33 -0.34
CA SER A 186 12.86 21.45 -0.42
C SER A 186 13.09 20.22 0.48
N THR A 187 12.02 19.52 0.88
CA THR A 187 12.10 18.40 1.85
C THR A 187 11.57 17.07 1.35
N ASP A 188 10.99 17.02 0.15
CA ASP A 188 10.47 15.78 -0.42
C ASP A 188 10.84 15.61 -1.91
N GLY A 189 11.07 14.36 -2.31
CA GLY A 189 11.49 13.98 -3.64
C GLY A 189 10.46 14.32 -4.72
N PHE A 190 9.18 14.43 -4.37
CA PHE A 190 8.14 14.91 -5.28
C PHE A 190 8.32 16.39 -5.64
N GLN A 191 8.92 17.20 -4.76
CA GLN A 191 9.28 18.59 -5.08
C GLN A 191 10.54 18.65 -5.95
N PHE A 192 11.50 17.76 -5.70
CA PHE A 192 12.79 17.77 -6.37
C PHE A 192 12.74 17.14 -7.77
N TYR A 193 12.30 15.89 -7.86
CA TYR A 193 12.19 15.15 -9.10
C TYR A 193 10.96 15.57 -9.91
N GLY A 194 9.82 15.78 -9.24
CA GLY A 194 8.56 16.12 -9.89
C GLY A 194 7.91 14.96 -10.63
N LEU A 195 6.60 15.09 -10.91
CA LEU A 195 5.84 14.04 -11.60
C LEU A 195 6.32 13.79 -13.03
N SER A 196 6.87 14.82 -13.68
CA SER A 196 7.41 14.74 -15.04
C SER A 196 8.63 13.81 -15.15
N TYR A 197 9.35 13.56 -14.04
CA TYR A 197 10.53 12.68 -14.03
C TYR A 197 10.23 11.29 -14.59
N LYS A 198 9.01 10.78 -14.39
CA LYS A 198 8.55 9.47 -14.88
C LYS A 198 8.66 9.31 -16.39
N GLU A 199 8.61 10.41 -17.14
CA GLU A 199 8.83 10.47 -18.60
C GLU A 199 10.18 11.09 -18.97
N THR A 200 10.55 12.20 -18.33
CA THR A 200 11.71 13.00 -18.76
C THR A 200 13.05 12.45 -18.27
N ASN A 201 13.04 11.62 -17.22
CA ASN A 201 14.24 11.18 -16.49
C ASN A 201 15.10 12.34 -15.93
N SER A 202 14.53 13.55 -15.85
CA SER A 202 15.22 14.78 -15.48
C SER A 202 14.56 15.41 -14.25
N PRO A 203 15.30 15.68 -13.16
CA PRO A 203 14.70 16.29 -11.97
C PRO A 203 14.11 17.68 -12.25
N PHE A 204 12.82 17.84 -11.98
CA PHE A 204 12.06 19.06 -12.27
C PHE A 204 12.65 20.31 -11.61
N ALA A 205 13.08 20.21 -10.35
CA ALA A 205 13.60 21.34 -9.59
C ALA A 205 14.90 21.91 -10.19
N LEU A 206 15.70 21.09 -10.88
CA LEU A 206 16.96 21.54 -11.46
C LEU A 206 16.77 22.47 -12.66
N THR A 207 15.58 22.49 -13.27
CA THR A 207 15.23 23.42 -14.35
C THR A 207 14.48 24.66 -13.87
N GLN A 208 14.12 24.74 -12.59
CA GLN A 208 13.43 25.90 -12.01
C GLN A 208 14.45 26.92 -11.50
N GLU A 209 14.08 28.20 -11.46
CA GLU A 209 14.96 29.23 -10.91
C GLU A 209 15.27 28.99 -9.42
N ASN A 210 14.24 28.62 -8.65
CA ASN A 210 14.33 28.40 -7.22
C ASN A 210 13.75 27.04 -6.81
N LEU A 211 14.30 26.45 -5.75
CA LEU A 211 13.61 25.38 -5.02
C LEU A 211 12.29 25.89 -4.40
N ALA A 212 11.41 24.96 -4.05
CA ALA A 212 10.04 25.25 -3.62
C ALA A 212 9.94 26.12 -2.35
N ASN A 213 10.95 26.10 -1.48
CA ASN A 213 10.99 26.83 -0.21
C ASN A 213 9.82 26.54 0.73
N GLU A 214 9.33 25.31 0.66
CA GLU A 214 8.23 24.80 1.48
C GLU A 214 8.60 23.42 2.03
N ILE A 215 8.09 23.11 3.22
CA ILE A 215 8.15 21.77 3.79
C ILE A 215 6.99 20.98 3.19
N TYR A 216 7.30 19.88 2.51
CA TYR A 216 6.32 18.87 2.13
C TYR A 216 6.59 17.60 2.93
N GLN A 217 5.66 17.24 3.82
CA GLN A 217 5.66 15.98 4.56
C GLN A 217 4.91 14.91 3.77
N TYR A 218 5.63 14.02 3.09
CA TYR A 218 5.02 12.95 2.32
C TYR A 218 5.79 11.62 2.44
N GLU A 219 6.14 11.00 1.31
CA GLU A 219 6.60 9.60 1.24
C GLU A 219 7.99 9.44 0.61
N MET A 220 8.67 10.52 0.24
CA MET A 220 10.01 10.46 -0.34
C MET A 220 10.91 11.52 0.32
N ALA A 221 11.17 11.39 1.62
CA ALA A 221 11.92 12.36 2.41
C ALA A 221 13.29 12.72 1.79
N TYR A 222 13.42 13.92 1.24
CA TYR A 222 14.56 14.31 0.42
C TYR A 222 14.88 15.79 0.60
N THR A 223 16.00 16.06 1.25
CA THR A 223 16.46 17.44 1.46
C THR A 223 17.21 17.92 0.23
N ALA A 224 16.80 19.05 -0.33
CA ALA A 224 17.60 19.81 -1.28
C ALA A 224 17.93 21.21 -0.73
N LEU A 225 19.12 21.72 -1.05
CA LEU A 225 19.58 23.07 -0.71
C LEU A 225 20.18 23.75 -1.95
N GLN A 226 19.80 25.00 -2.20
CA GLN A 226 20.28 25.78 -3.34
C GLN A 226 21.18 26.92 -2.85
N SER A 227 22.42 26.98 -3.35
CA SER A 227 23.35 28.07 -3.04
C SER A 227 22.86 29.42 -3.59
N GLU A 228 23.47 30.51 -3.15
CA GLU A 228 23.33 31.76 -3.89
C GLU A 228 23.93 31.65 -5.30
N GLN A 229 23.40 32.44 -6.22
CA GLN A 229 23.95 32.60 -7.56
C GLN A 229 25.21 33.46 -7.50
N VAL A 230 26.26 33.04 -8.20
CA VAL A 230 27.52 33.76 -8.30
C VAL A 230 27.98 33.87 -9.75
N GLU A 231 28.59 35.01 -10.10
CA GLU A 231 29.34 35.14 -11.35
C GLU A 231 30.78 34.64 -11.11
N LEU A 232 31.16 33.54 -11.75
CA LEU A 232 32.52 33.03 -11.71
C LEU A 232 33.44 33.87 -12.60
N ASN A 233 34.31 34.64 -11.97
CA ASN A 233 35.45 35.31 -12.61
C ASN A 233 36.73 34.97 -11.84
N GLY A 234 37.12 33.70 -11.87
CA GLY A 234 38.13 33.11 -10.99
C GLY A 234 37.58 31.87 -10.29
N LYS A 235 37.67 31.84 -8.96
CA LYS A 235 37.26 30.69 -8.11
C LYS A 235 36.11 31.05 -7.19
N ALA A 236 35.21 30.09 -6.95
CA ALA A 236 34.21 30.15 -5.88
C ALA A 236 34.19 28.83 -5.11
N THR A 237 33.78 28.88 -3.84
CA THR A 237 33.65 27.69 -2.99
C THR A 237 32.26 27.68 -2.36
N PHE A 238 31.63 26.52 -2.35
CA PHE A 238 30.38 26.25 -1.63
C PHE A 238 30.61 25.11 -0.65
N VAL A 239 30.01 25.16 0.54
CA VAL A 239 30.23 24.13 1.57
C VAL A 239 28.91 23.72 2.17
N PHE A 240 28.49 22.49 1.90
CA PHE A 240 27.34 21.85 2.55
C PHE A 240 27.80 20.91 3.65
N TYR A 241 26.91 20.60 4.60
CA TYR A 241 27.22 19.67 5.69
C TYR A 241 26.02 18.77 6.03
N GLY A 242 26.33 17.62 6.63
CA GLY A 242 25.40 16.78 7.35
C GLY A 242 25.91 16.48 8.76
N PHE A 243 25.01 16.39 9.73
CA PHE A 243 25.32 16.04 11.12
C PHE A 243 24.33 15.02 11.66
N ALA A 244 24.85 13.93 12.21
CA ALA A 244 24.07 12.84 12.78
C ALA A 244 24.06 12.88 14.31
N ALA A 245 22.90 12.61 14.90
CA ALA A 245 22.77 12.30 16.32
C ALA A 245 21.80 11.14 16.54
N GLU A 246 22.22 10.18 17.38
CA GLU A 246 21.48 8.95 17.69
C GLU A 246 20.08 9.21 18.26
N ASN A 247 19.93 10.26 19.06
CA ASN A 247 18.70 10.51 19.78
C ASN A 247 18.42 11.99 19.99
N HIS A 248 17.23 12.41 19.58
CA HIS A 248 16.64 13.70 19.86
C HIS A 248 15.21 13.49 20.38
N PRO A 249 15.02 13.38 21.71
CA PRO A 249 13.74 12.95 22.29
C PRO A 249 12.67 14.05 22.26
N LEU A 250 13.03 15.30 21.97
CA LEU A 250 12.11 16.44 21.99
C LEU A 250 11.74 16.87 20.56
N ALA A 251 10.72 17.72 20.44
CA ALA A 251 10.43 18.36 19.17
C ALA A 251 11.57 19.31 18.76
N ILE A 252 11.87 19.39 17.47
CA ILE A 252 12.86 20.35 16.96
C ILE A 252 12.25 21.76 16.98
N THR A 253 12.78 22.62 17.86
CA THR A 253 12.31 24.02 18.00
C THR A 253 13.35 25.05 17.59
N LYS A 254 14.59 24.60 17.42
CA LYS A 254 15.75 25.39 16.98
C LYS A 254 16.80 24.44 16.41
N VAL A 255 17.79 25.00 15.76
CA VAL A 255 19.01 24.25 15.38
C VAL A 255 19.93 24.17 16.61
N GLU A 256 20.53 23.01 16.89
CA GLU A 256 21.15 22.70 18.20
C GLU A 256 22.66 22.47 18.21
N TYR A 257 23.28 22.11 17.07
CA TYR A 257 24.67 21.62 17.04
C TYR A 257 25.66 22.50 16.27
N GLN A 258 25.34 23.79 16.06
CA GLN A 258 26.14 24.66 15.18
C GLN A 258 27.56 24.88 15.68
N GLU A 259 27.77 25.04 16.99
CA GLU A 259 29.13 25.21 17.53
C GLU A 259 30.00 23.98 17.26
N LYS A 260 29.45 22.77 17.45
CA LYS A 260 30.14 21.50 17.16
C LYS A 260 30.47 21.38 15.67
N ILE A 261 29.51 21.70 14.79
CA ILE A 261 29.72 21.65 13.32
C ILE A 261 30.77 22.68 12.87
N GLN A 262 30.71 23.90 13.42
CA GLN A 262 31.71 24.94 13.11
C GLN A 262 33.10 24.54 13.60
N GLN A 263 33.21 23.97 14.80
CA GLN A 263 34.47 23.48 15.33
C GLN A 263 35.05 22.36 14.46
N ALA A 264 34.24 21.33 14.13
CA ALA A 264 34.65 20.23 13.26
C ALA A 264 35.15 20.73 11.89
N TRP A 265 34.52 21.78 11.37
CA TRP A 265 34.94 22.44 10.13
C TRP A 265 36.27 23.20 10.27
N GLN A 266 36.49 23.94 11.35
CA GLN A 266 37.78 24.62 11.58
C GLN A 266 38.91 23.61 11.75
N GLU A 267 38.68 22.54 12.52
CA GLU A 267 39.67 21.48 12.71
C GLU A 267 40.00 20.76 11.39
N LEU A 268 39.00 20.57 10.52
CA LEU A 268 39.21 20.02 9.17
C LEU A 268 40.09 20.96 8.33
N LYS A 269 39.90 22.28 8.40
CA LYS A 269 40.73 23.26 7.67
C LYS A 269 42.16 23.37 8.17
N GLU A 270 42.39 23.10 9.46
CA GLU A 270 43.71 23.17 10.07
C GLU A 270 44.56 21.92 9.79
N LYS A 271 43.94 20.80 9.39
CA LYS A 271 44.67 19.60 8.97
C LYS A 271 45.33 19.80 7.61
N ASP A 272 46.55 19.27 7.47
CA ASP A 272 47.26 19.22 6.18
C ASP A 272 46.43 18.46 5.13
N SER A 273 46.55 18.86 3.87
CA SER A 273 45.79 18.23 2.77
C SER A 273 46.12 16.74 2.67
N SER A 274 45.10 15.89 2.62
CA SER A 274 45.28 14.46 2.37
C SER A 274 45.99 14.21 1.04
N ASP A 275 46.88 13.21 1.01
CA ASP A 275 47.39 12.67 -0.24
C ASP A 275 46.26 11.90 -0.95
N PHE A 276 45.83 12.39 -2.11
CA PHE A 276 44.73 11.83 -2.87
C PHE A 276 45.22 10.81 -3.90
N ILE A 277 44.75 9.57 -3.79
CA ILE A 277 45.07 8.47 -4.70
C ILE A 277 43.93 8.31 -5.71
N LEU A 278 44.25 8.43 -7.00
CA LEU A 278 43.31 8.19 -8.10
C LEU A 278 42.74 6.77 -7.99
N GLN A 279 41.42 6.68 -7.98
CA GLN A 279 40.69 5.42 -7.97
C GLN A 279 40.31 5.01 -9.37
N GLU A 280 40.27 3.71 -9.61
CA GLU A 280 39.54 3.16 -10.74
C GLU A 280 38.04 3.32 -10.49
N THR A 281 37.32 3.86 -11.46
CA THR A 281 35.90 4.17 -11.34
C THR A 281 35.05 3.36 -12.31
N VAL A 282 33.82 3.12 -11.89
CA VAL A 282 32.77 2.59 -12.77
C VAL A 282 32.08 3.74 -13.44
N LYS A 283 31.88 3.63 -14.76
CA LYS A 283 31.17 4.64 -15.57
C LYS A 283 30.01 3.99 -16.30
N ARG A 284 29.00 4.78 -16.67
CA ARG A 284 27.95 4.31 -17.57
C ARG A 284 28.54 4.00 -18.95
N ALA A 285 28.14 2.89 -19.56
CA ALA A 285 28.62 2.53 -20.88
C ALA A 285 28.16 3.52 -21.95
N VAL A 286 29.05 3.87 -22.89
CA VAL A 286 28.81 4.91 -23.91
C VAL A 286 27.69 4.59 -24.91
N ASN A 287 27.26 3.34 -25.01
CA ASN A 287 26.24 2.88 -25.94
C ASN A 287 24.80 2.97 -25.37
N PHE A 288 24.59 3.63 -24.23
CA PHE A 288 23.26 3.77 -23.59
C PHE A 288 22.81 5.24 -23.58
N GLY A 289 21.63 5.50 -24.13
CA GLY A 289 21.02 6.82 -24.18
C GLY A 289 20.00 7.07 -23.06
N GLU A 290 19.32 8.21 -23.14
CA GLU A 290 18.19 8.50 -22.24
C GLU A 290 17.02 7.53 -22.44
N PRO A 291 16.16 7.33 -21.44
CA PRO A 291 14.95 6.53 -21.62
C PRO A 291 14.09 6.96 -22.80
N VAL A 292 13.36 6.02 -23.39
CA VAL A 292 12.47 6.28 -24.52
C VAL A 292 11.35 7.22 -24.09
N GLN A 293 11.24 8.37 -24.77
CA GLN A 293 10.09 9.26 -24.69
C GLN A 293 9.14 8.93 -25.84
N THR A 294 7.95 8.44 -25.51
CA THR A 294 6.95 8.01 -26.49
C THR A 294 6.11 9.16 -27.00
N GLU A 295 5.57 9.03 -28.21
CA GLU A 295 4.56 9.96 -28.70
C GLU A 295 3.20 9.70 -28.03
N SER A 296 2.37 10.74 -27.87
CA SER A 296 0.98 10.56 -27.47
C SER A 296 0.18 9.84 -28.57
N LEU A 297 -0.79 9.03 -28.16
CA LEU A 297 -1.76 8.46 -29.09
C LEU A 297 -2.72 9.56 -29.57
N THR A 298 -2.98 9.60 -30.88
CA THR A 298 -3.99 10.48 -31.47
C THR A 298 -5.40 9.92 -31.22
N LYS A 299 -6.42 10.78 -31.30
CA LYS A 299 -7.84 10.36 -31.18
C LYS A 299 -8.21 9.24 -32.16
N THR A 300 -7.65 9.26 -33.38
CA THR A 300 -7.88 8.23 -34.40
C THR A 300 -7.24 6.90 -34.00
N GLU A 301 -6.00 6.92 -33.51
CA GLU A 301 -5.30 5.71 -33.04
C GLU A 301 -6.01 5.11 -31.82
N ILE A 302 -6.44 5.94 -30.86
CA ILE A 302 -7.22 5.49 -29.70
C ILE A 302 -8.53 4.84 -30.15
N THR A 303 -9.25 5.43 -31.10
CA THR A 303 -10.51 4.86 -31.61
C THR A 303 -10.28 3.54 -32.36
N HIS A 304 -9.15 3.41 -33.05
CA HIS A 304 -8.79 2.18 -33.76
C HIS A 304 -8.42 1.05 -32.79
N LEU A 305 -7.58 1.33 -31.78
CA LEU A 305 -7.15 0.37 -30.77
C LEU A 305 -8.30 0.00 -29.83
N PHE A 306 -9.11 0.98 -29.46
CA PHE A 306 -10.17 0.87 -28.44
C PHE A 306 -11.49 1.45 -28.98
N PRO A 307 -12.20 0.70 -29.85
CA PRO A 307 -13.43 1.18 -30.50
C PRO A 307 -14.62 1.26 -29.54
N SER A 308 -14.61 0.47 -28.45
CA SER A 308 -15.64 0.49 -27.40
C SER A 308 -15.02 0.95 -26.09
N ARG A 309 -15.53 2.07 -25.56
CA ARG A 309 -15.00 2.74 -24.37
C ARG A 309 -16.16 3.13 -23.45
N GLN A 310 -15.91 2.98 -22.15
CA GLN A 310 -16.87 3.27 -21.08
C GLN A 310 -16.18 4.09 -20.00
N ALA A 311 -16.95 4.86 -19.24
CA ALA A 311 -16.48 5.70 -18.13
C ALA A 311 -15.22 6.52 -18.49
N GLU A 312 -15.27 7.18 -19.66
CA GLU A 312 -14.16 8.02 -20.14
C GLU A 312 -13.90 9.19 -19.16
N GLU A 313 -12.64 9.40 -18.81
CA GLU A 313 -12.19 10.50 -17.96
C GLU A 313 -11.42 11.52 -18.80
N TYR A 314 -11.76 12.80 -18.64
CA TYR A 314 -11.18 13.89 -19.41
C TYR A 314 -10.55 14.98 -18.53
N ASP A 315 -9.56 15.67 -19.10
CA ASP A 315 -9.05 16.95 -18.61
C ASP A 315 -9.20 17.99 -19.73
N GLY A 316 -10.27 18.80 -19.66
CA GLY A 316 -10.70 19.59 -20.80
C GLY A 316 -11.06 18.69 -21.99
N GLU A 317 -10.30 18.79 -23.09
CA GLU A 317 -10.47 17.93 -24.28
C GLU A 317 -9.54 16.72 -24.33
N GLN A 318 -8.61 16.61 -23.38
CA GLN A 318 -7.62 15.52 -23.32
C GLN A 318 -8.25 14.31 -22.63
N LEU A 319 -8.33 13.18 -23.35
CA LEU A 319 -8.71 11.90 -22.76
C LEU A 319 -7.57 11.42 -21.86
N LEU A 320 -7.90 10.94 -20.66
CA LEU A 320 -6.95 10.48 -19.66
C LEU A 320 -7.02 8.97 -19.41
N SER A 321 -8.23 8.45 -19.25
CA SER A 321 -8.46 7.01 -19.05
C SER A 321 -9.87 6.60 -19.44
N PHE A 322 -10.09 5.30 -19.59
CA PHE A 322 -11.40 4.70 -19.84
C PHE A 322 -11.35 3.19 -19.59
N PHE A 323 -12.52 2.56 -19.54
CA PHE A 323 -12.68 1.12 -19.49
C PHE A 323 -13.19 0.57 -20.83
N THR A 324 -13.01 -0.73 -21.06
CA THR A 324 -13.56 -1.46 -22.21
C THR A 324 -14.70 -2.38 -21.80
N ASP A 325 -15.41 -2.98 -22.77
CA ASP A 325 -16.50 -3.93 -22.51
C ASP A 325 -16.11 -5.19 -21.74
N ARG A 326 -14.80 -5.48 -21.62
CA ARG A 326 -14.25 -6.59 -20.84
C ARG A 326 -13.59 -6.11 -19.55
N GLU A 327 -14.00 -4.94 -19.07
CA GLU A 327 -13.54 -4.31 -17.83
C GLU A 327 -12.02 -3.99 -17.80
N ALA A 328 -11.30 -4.12 -18.91
CA ALA A 328 -9.91 -3.67 -18.97
C ALA A 328 -9.84 -2.15 -18.84
N HIS A 329 -8.95 -1.66 -18.00
CA HIS A 329 -8.71 -0.23 -17.75
C HIS A 329 -7.54 0.25 -18.61
N ILE A 330 -7.76 1.29 -19.42
CA ILE A 330 -6.73 1.93 -20.25
C ILE A 330 -6.37 3.27 -19.61
N VAL A 331 -5.08 3.48 -19.37
CA VAL A 331 -4.47 4.72 -18.89
C VAL A 331 -3.66 5.31 -20.03
N LEU A 332 -3.85 6.59 -20.34
CA LEU A 332 -2.98 7.33 -21.25
C LEU A 332 -1.89 8.05 -20.44
N LYS A 333 -0.72 8.26 -21.04
CA LYS A 333 0.44 8.83 -20.34
C LYS A 333 0.15 10.18 -19.71
N GLU A 334 -0.75 10.95 -20.30
CA GLU A 334 -1.19 12.26 -19.81
C GLU A 334 -1.80 12.15 -18.40
N LYS A 335 -2.48 11.04 -18.07
CA LYS A 335 -3.02 10.83 -16.71
C LYS A 335 -1.91 10.53 -15.71
N GLU A 336 -0.98 9.65 -16.08
CA GLU A 336 0.12 9.24 -15.20
C GLU A 336 0.99 10.44 -14.80
N LEU A 337 1.23 11.38 -15.71
CA LEU A 337 2.01 12.60 -15.44
C LEU A 337 1.31 13.60 -14.50
N GLN A 338 0.02 13.41 -14.21
CA GLN A 338 -0.76 14.23 -13.28
C GLN A 338 -0.92 13.61 -11.88
N MET A 339 -0.33 12.42 -11.63
CA MET A 339 -0.55 11.67 -10.39
C MET A 339 0.72 11.41 -9.58
N GLU A 340 0.66 11.64 -8.27
CA GLU A 340 1.74 11.31 -7.31
C GLU A 340 1.98 9.80 -7.25
N ARG A 341 0.92 9.01 -7.14
CA ARG A 341 1.00 7.54 -7.09
C ARG A 341 0.95 6.96 -8.49
N ALA A 342 1.98 6.22 -8.88
CA ALA A 342 2.09 5.66 -10.23
C ALA A 342 1.13 4.50 -10.48
N HIS A 343 0.46 4.48 -11.64
CA HIS A 343 -0.41 3.36 -12.03
C HIS A 343 0.35 2.03 -12.01
N GLY A 344 -0.23 1.05 -11.32
CA GLY A 344 0.35 -0.28 -11.18
C GLY A 344 -0.70 -1.37 -11.04
N HIS A 345 -0.28 -2.61 -11.25
CA HIS A 345 -1.14 -3.78 -11.20
C HIS A 345 -0.39 -4.99 -10.65
N ILE A 346 -1.12 -5.90 -10.02
CA ILE A 346 -0.60 -7.16 -9.48
C ILE A 346 -1.31 -8.26 -10.26
N LEU A 347 -0.56 -9.18 -10.88
CA LEU A 347 -1.11 -10.28 -11.68
C LEU A 347 -1.01 -11.58 -10.88
N LEU A 348 -2.13 -12.29 -10.72
CA LEU A 348 -2.16 -13.60 -10.06
C LEU A 348 -2.36 -14.71 -11.08
N SER A 349 -1.67 -15.84 -10.92
CA SER A 349 -1.95 -17.07 -11.66
C SER A 349 -3.01 -17.93 -10.99
N GLY A 350 -3.62 -18.84 -11.76
CA GLY A 350 -4.45 -19.90 -11.22
C GLY A 350 -5.93 -19.52 -11.06
N GLU A 351 -6.69 -20.48 -10.55
CA GLU A 351 -8.10 -20.34 -10.16
C GLU A 351 -8.31 -20.66 -8.66
N HIS A 352 -7.25 -20.50 -7.87
CA HIS A 352 -7.25 -20.84 -6.46
C HIS A 352 -8.18 -19.92 -5.68
N LEU A 353 -8.92 -20.51 -4.73
CA LEU A 353 -9.78 -19.82 -3.78
C LEU A 353 -9.43 -20.18 -2.33
N THR A 354 -8.36 -20.94 -2.14
CA THR A 354 -7.81 -21.35 -0.84
C THR A 354 -6.29 -21.24 -0.90
N ILE A 355 -5.63 -21.33 0.26
CA ILE A 355 -4.17 -21.25 0.39
C ILE A 355 -3.49 -22.25 -0.55
N SER A 356 -2.53 -21.77 -1.33
CA SER A 356 -1.69 -22.58 -2.22
C SER A 356 -0.29 -21.97 -2.32
N ASP A 357 0.72 -22.81 -2.17
CA ASP A 357 2.12 -22.42 -2.40
C ASP A 357 2.48 -22.40 -3.91
N GLU A 358 1.54 -22.74 -4.79
CA GLU A 358 1.74 -22.84 -6.24
C GLU A 358 1.01 -21.70 -6.99
N ILE A 359 0.92 -20.53 -6.37
CA ILE A 359 0.45 -19.29 -7.01
C ILE A 359 1.67 -18.44 -7.32
N ILE A 360 1.90 -18.11 -8.60
CA ILE A 360 2.86 -17.09 -8.98
C ILE A 360 2.16 -15.74 -9.08
N THR A 361 2.83 -14.69 -8.61
CA THR A 361 2.37 -13.31 -8.80
C THR A 361 3.53 -12.42 -9.23
N THR A 362 3.19 -11.32 -9.89
CA THR A 362 4.13 -10.25 -10.22
C THR A 362 3.43 -8.89 -10.16
N THR A 363 4.19 -7.85 -9.86
CA THR A 363 3.73 -6.47 -9.86
C THR A 363 4.28 -5.73 -11.07
N SER A 364 3.40 -5.07 -11.83
CA SER A 364 3.72 -4.32 -13.03
C SER A 364 3.34 -2.85 -12.85
N TYR A 365 4.16 -1.92 -13.36
CA TYR A 365 3.84 -0.49 -13.35
C TYR A 365 3.90 0.13 -14.74
N MET A 366 3.10 1.17 -14.95
CA MET A 366 2.99 1.87 -16.23
C MET A 366 4.35 2.36 -16.73
N TYR A 367 5.23 2.86 -15.86
CA TYR A 367 6.53 3.44 -16.19
C TYR A 367 7.62 2.45 -16.63
N GLY A 368 7.25 1.33 -17.25
CA GLY A 368 8.20 0.35 -17.80
C GLY A 368 8.89 -0.50 -16.73
N LEU A 369 8.14 -0.90 -15.71
CA LEU A 369 8.53 -1.98 -14.78
C LEU A 369 7.63 -3.17 -15.06
N PHE A 370 8.13 -4.11 -15.86
CA PHE A 370 7.31 -5.16 -16.45
C PHE A 370 7.00 -6.26 -15.46
N ASN A 371 8.00 -6.73 -14.72
CA ASN A 371 7.86 -7.71 -13.66
C ASN A 371 8.68 -7.27 -12.43
N ALA A 372 8.02 -6.81 -11.37
CA ALA A 372 8.61 -6.66 -10.03
C ALA A 372 8.03 -7.74 -9.11
N GLN A 373 8.74 -8.02 -8.00
CA GLN A 373 8.26 -8.92 -6.95
C GLN A 373 7.68 -10.23 -7.52
N VAL A 374 8.38 -10.84 -8.48
CA VAL A 374 8.00 -12.17 -8.99
C VAL A 374 8.18 -13.16 -7.85
N VAL A 375 7.09 -13.74 -7.36
CA VAL A 375 7.08 -14.60 -6.15
C VAL A 375 6.16 -15.81 -6.36
N LEU A 376 6.46 -16.91 -5.68
CA LEU A 376 5.73 -18.17 -5.69
C LEU A 376 5.28 -18.49 -4.25
N GLY A 377 3.99 -18.38 -3.98
CA GLY A 377 3.45 -18.42 -2.62
C GLY A 377 3.89 -17.20 -1.81
N ASN A 378 4.80 -17.39 -0.84
CA ASN A 378 5.21 -16.32 0.08
C ASN A 378 5.73 -15.05 -0.64
N THR A 379 5.04 -13.92 -0.49
CA THR A 379 5.35 -12.68 -1.24
C THR A 379 6.58 -11.92 -0.73
N SER A 380 7.11 -12.30 0.43
CA SER A 380 8.29 -11.68 1.04
C SER A 380 9.54 -12.51 0.80
N MET A 381 9.50 -13.81 1.11
CA MET A 381 10.68 -14.68 1.15
C MET A 381 10.90 -15.45 -0.16
N ASN A 382 9.83 -15.97 -0.79
CA ASN A 382 9.92 -16.80 -2.00
C ASN A 382 10.06 -15.96 -3.27
N LYS A 383 10.95 -14.98 -3.27
CA LYS A 383 11.03 -13.95 -4.30
C LYS A 383 12.15 -14.22 -5.30
N LEU A 384 11.82 -14.18 -6.59
CA LEU A 384 12.78 -14.22 -7.70
C LEU A 384 13.36 -12.84 -7.99
N MET A 385 12.50 -11.81 -8.05
CA MET A 385 12.88 -10.46 -8.49
C MET A 385 12.56 -9.39 -7.45
N SER A 386 13.36 -8.34 -7.39
CA SER A 386 13.23 -7.25 -6.40
C SER A 386 11.91 -6.47 -6.51
N ASN A 387 11.60 -5.74 -5.43
CA ASN A 387 10.40 -4.90 -5.34
C ASN A 387 10.58 -3.61 -6.16
N ALA A 388 9.46 -2.97 -6.52
CA ALA A 388 9.48 -1.59 -6.96
C ALA A 388 9.86 -0.67 -5.79
N ARG A 389 10.73 0.31 -6.02
CA ARG A 389 11.10 1.32 -5.02
C ARG A 389 10.78 2.71 -5.57
N ASN A 390 10.18 3.55 -4.73
CA ASN A 390 9.63 4.89 -5.00
C ASN A 390 8.61 5.00 -6.16
N ALA A 391 7.65 5.92 -6.03
CA ALA A 391 6.58 6.09 -7.01
C ALA A 391 7.02 6.83 -8.30
N LEU A 392 8.18 7.49 -8.28
CA LEU A 392 8.68 8.30 -9.40
C LEU A 392 9.61 7.53 -10.35
N ASN A 393 9.86 6.24 -10.10
CA ASN A 393 10.75 5.40 -10.92
C ASN A 393 12.17 5.98 -11.04
N VAL A 394 12.69 6.54 -9.93
CA VAL A 394 14.07 7.08 -9.90
C VAL A 394 15.09 5.94 -9.97
N MET A 395 14.87 4.87 -9.19
CA MET A 395 15.70 3.66 -9.20
C MET A 395 15.15 2.69 -10.25
N LYS A 396 15.88 2.51 -11.36
CA LYS A 396 15.39 1.81 -12.55
C LYS A 396 15.98 0.42 -12.73
N THR A 397 16.81 -0.05 -11.81
CA THR A 397 17.29 -1.45 -11.83
C THR A 397 16.29 -2.46 -11.27
N SER A 398 15.29 -2.02 -10.49
CA SER A 398 14.30 -2.90 -9.86
C SER A 398 13.57 -3.79 -10.85
N GLY A 399 13.32 -5.04 -10.44
CA GLY A 399 12.56 -6.04 -11.19
C GLY A 399 13.14 -6.38 -12.57
N GLN A 400 12.25 -6.50 -13.55
CA GLN A 400 12.55 -6.76 -14.96
C GLN A 400 12.32 -5.51 -15.81
N ARG A 401 13.34 -5.13 -16.56
CA ARG A 401 13.34 -3.96 -17.44
C ARG A 401 13.77 -4.33 -18.86
N ILE A 402 13.37 -3.52 -19.83
CA ILE A 402 13.69 -3.74 -21.25
C ILE A 402 14.31 -2.48 -21.82
N TYR A 403 15.46 -2.65 -22.47
CA TYR A 403 16.09 -1.65 -23.31
C TYR A 403 15.93 -2.06 -24.78
N ILE A 404 15.73 -1.07 -25.64
CA ILE A 404 15.65 -1.23 -27.10
C ILE A 404 16.78 -0.43 -27.76
N GLU A 405 17.45 -1.00 -28.77
CA GLU A 405 18.44 -0.28 -29.56
C GLU A 405 17.74 0.63 -30.58
N LEU A 406 17.95 1.94 -30.47
CA LEU A 406 17.49 2.95 -31.42
C LEU A 406 18.68 3.81 -31.84
N ASN A 407 18.84 4.04 -33.15
CA ASN A 407 19.92 4.87 -33.70
C ASN A 407 21.34 4.49 -33.22
N GLY A 408 21.58 3.20 -32.94
CA GLY A 408 22.88 2.69 -32.49
C GLY A 408 23.18 2.85 -31.00
N SER A 409 22.17 3.13 -30.17
CA SER A 409 22.30 3.15 -28.71
C SER A 409 21.10 2.48 -28.04
N TYR A 410 21.30 1.87 -26.87
CA TYR A 410 20.22 1.26 -26.09
C TYR A 410 19.50 2.30 -25.24
N HIS A 411 18.18 2.28 -25.29
CA HIS A 411 17.30 3.18 -24.56
C HIS A 411 16.35 2.36 -23.69
N LEU A 412 16.25 2.70 -22.40
CA LEU A 412 15.34 2.03 -21.47
C LEU A 412 13.89 2.38 -21.83
N LEU A 413 13.01 1.38 -21.88
CA LEU A 413 11.58 1.59 -21.99
C LEU A 413 11.04 2.02 -20.62
N THR A 414 10.57 3.27 -20.52
CA THR A 414 9.89 3.81 -19.32
C THR A 414 8.42 4.10 -19.63
N MET A 415 8.06 5.35 -19.90
CA MET A 415 6.67 5.79 -20.05
C MET A 415 6.08 5.40 -21.42
N PRO A 416 5.11 4.48 -21.49
CA PRO A 416 4.40 4.14 -22.72
C PRO A 416 3.41 5.25 -23.09
N SER A 417 2.88 5.22 -24.30
CA SER A 417 1.78 6.09 -24.74
C SER A 417 0.45 5.69 -24.08
N ALA A 418 0.26 4.39 -23.84
CA ALA A 418 -0.90 3.85 -23.12
C ALA A 418 -0.53 2.59 -22.34
N PHE A 419 -1.27 2.35 -21.25
CA PHE A 419 -1.16 1.19 -20.37
C PHE A 419 -2.53 0.56 -20.15
N GLU A 420 -2.68 -0.70 -20.54
CA GLU A 420 -3.92 -1.46 -20.46
C GLU A 420 -3.78 -2.54 -19.36
N MET A 421 -4.70 -2.55 -18.41
CA MET A 421 -4.75 -3.53 -17.33
C MET A 421 -6.04 -4.33 -17.39
N SER A 422 -5.96 -5.64 -17.19
CA SER A 422 -7.09 -6.53 -16.90
C SER A 422 -6.66 -7.57 -15.85
N PHE A 423 -7.56 -8.41 -15.36
CA PHE A 423 -7.35 -9.19 -14.12
C PHE A 423 -6.12 -10.11 -14.10
N ASN A 424 -5.68 -10.59 -15.27
CA ASN A 424 -4.51 -11.47 -15.38
C ASN A 424 -3.47 -10.94 -16.38
N TYR A 425 -3.57 -9.68 -16.82
CA TYR A 425 -2.55 -9.10 -17.70
C TYR A 425 -2.36 -7.58 -17.56
N ALA A 426 -1.18 -7.15 -17.93
CA ALA A 426 -0.80 -5.77 -18.14
C ALA A 426 -0.18 -5.62 -19.54
N LYS A 427 -0.48 -4.53 -20.24
CA LYS A 427 0.01 -4.28 -21.59
C LYS A 427 0.41 -2.84 -21.80
N TRP A 428 1.58 -2.63 -22.40
CA TRP A 428 2.16 -1.33 -22.67
C TRP A 428 2.22 -1.10 -24.18
N TYR A 429 1.81 0.11 -24.59
CA TYR A 429 1.85 0.57 -25.98
C TYR A 429 2.88 1.69 -26.10
N TYR A 430 4.04 1.40 -26.68
CA TYR A 430 5.09 2.38 -26.93
C TYR A 430 5.02 2.86 -28.37
N LYS A 431 4.40 4.04 -28.59
CA LYS A 431 4.40 4.68 -29.90
C LYS A 431 5.75 5.33 -30.17
N LEU A 432 6.49 4.72 -31.08
CA LEU A 432 7.74 5.24 -31.65
C LEU A 432 7.43 6.06 -32.91
N ALA A 433 8.45 6.67 -33.51
CA ALA A 433 8.27 7.54 -34.68
C ALA A 433 7.71 6.80 -35.91
N ASP A 434 8.06 5.52 -36.08
CA ASP A 434 7.72 4.69 -37.25
C ASP A 434 7.16 3.31 -36.89
N ASP A 435 6.95 3.02 -35.60
CA ASP A 435 6.44 1.73 -35.12
C ASP A 435 5.62 1.86 -33.82
N MET A 436 4.86 0.82 -33.50
CA MET A 436 4.24 0.63 -32.20
C MET A 436 4.79 -0.65 -31.58
N LEU A 437 5.55 -0.51 -30.49
CA LEU A 437 6.02 -1.66 -29.73
C LEU A 437 4.96 -2.00 -28.66
N ILE A 438 4.44 -3.21 -28.72
CA ILE A 438 3.43 -3.72 -27.77
C ILE A 438 4.09 -4.77 -26.89
N ILE A 439 4.03 -4.54 -25.58
CA ILE A 439 4.54 -5.46 -24.57
C ILE A 439 3.34 -5.96 -23.78
N THR A 440 3.15 -7.27 -23.67
CA THR A 440 2.04 -7.89 -22.92
C THR A 440 2.61 -8.82 -21.87
N ASN A 441 2.32 -8.58 -20.59
CA ASN A 441 2.64 -9.47 -19.48
C ASN A 441 1.36 -10.11 -18.96
N TYR A 442 1.29 -11.43 -18.87
CA TYR A 442 0.09 -12.11 -18.40
C TYR A 442 0.40 -13.39 -17.62
N THR A 443 -0.51 -13.77 -16.72
CA THR A 443 -0.47 -15.03 -15.98
C THR A 443 -1.42 -16.05 -16.59
N THR A 444 -1.16 -17.33 -16.30
CA THR A 444 -1.99 -18.45 -16.77
C THR A 444 -2.89 -19.00 -15.67
N VAL A 445 -3.96 -19.72 -16.07
CA VAL A 445 -4.86 -20.38 -15.11
C VAL A 445 -4.36 -21.78 -14.70
N ALA A 446 -3.65 -22.49 -15.58
CA ALA A 446 -3.33 -23.89 -15.35
C ALA A 446 -2.05 -24.13 -14.53
N ASP A 447 -1.10 -23.19 -14.61
CA ASP A 447 0.23 -23.32 -14.03
C ASP A 447 0.64 -22.02 -13.33
N ALA A 448 1.54 -22.16 -12.35
CA ALA A 448 2.27 -21.05 -11.73
C ALA A 448 3.26 -20.43 -12.73
N GLU A 449 2.72 -19.81 -13.77
CA GLU A 449 3.42 -19.32 -14.96
C GLU A 449 2.98 -17.90 -15.30
N LEU A 450 3.96 -17.05 -15.58
CA LEU A 450 3.80 -15.73 -16.18
C LEU A 450 4.52 -15.70 -17.53
N LYS A 451 3.98 -14.93 -18.48
CA LYS A 451 4.53 -14.79 -19.81
C LYS A 451 4.54 -13.33 -20.25
N LEU A 452 5.72 -12.88 -20.67
CA LEU A 452 5.96 -11.59 -21.28
C LEU A 452 6.15 -11.78 -22.79
N GLU A 453 5.36 -11.06 -23.57
CA GLU A 453 5.44 -11.02 -25.02
C GLU A 453 5.82 -9.63 -25.48
N VAL A 454 6.86 -9.52 -26.29
CA VAL A 454 7.29 -8.26 -26.91
C VAL A 454 7.10 -8.37 -28.43
N ARG A 455 6.39 -7.41 -29.02
CA ARG A 455 6.01 -7.40 -30.45
C ARG A 455 6.17 -6.01 -31.06
N SER A 456 6.87 -5.93 -32.19
CA SER A 456 6.76 -4.79 -33.12
C SER A 456 5.49 -4.95 -33.96
N GLN A 457 4.64 -3.91 -34.00
CA GLN A 457 3.42 -3.94 -34.81
C GLN A 457 3.71 -3.88 -36.31
N SER A 458 4.76 -3.16 -36.73
CA SER A 458 5.19 -3.10 -38.13
C SER A 458 6.05 -4.30 -38.58
N GLY A 459 6.48 -5.14 -37.64
CA GLY A 459 7.43 -6.23 -37.89
C GLY A 459 8.87 -5.76 -38.02
N HIS A 460 9.17 -4.54 -37.55
CA HIS A 460 10.53 -4.03 -37.47
C HIS A 460 11.33 -4.83 -36.43
N ALA A 461 12.56 -5.19 -36.78
CA ALA A 461 13.43 -5.95 -35.90
C ALA A 461 14.35 -5.01 -35.12
N TYR A 462 14.45 -5.23 -33.81
CA TYR A 462 15.31 -4.45 -32.92
C TYR A 462 16.21 -5.38 -32.12
N LYS A 463 17.34 -4.86 -31.65
CA LYS A 463 18.08 -5.51 -30.55
C LYS A 463 17.51 -5.08 -29.22
N PHE A 464 17.43 -6.03 -28.29
CA PHE A 464 16.90 -5.80 -26.95
C PHE A 464 17.89 -6.24 -25.88
N ILE A 465 17.84 -5.56 -24.74
CA ILE A 465 18.46 -6.02 -23.50
C ILE A 465 17.35 -6.14 -22.46
N VAL A 466 17.20 -7.30 -21.84
CA VAL A 466 16.30 -7.52 -20.71
C VAL A 466 17.14 -7.66 -19.45
N THR A 467 16.99 -6.74 -18.50
CA THR A 467 17.69 -6.82 -17.21
C THR A 467 16.75 -7.37 -16.15
N ASN A 468 17.26 -8.22 -15.26
CA ASN A 468 16.50 -8.87 -14.21
C ASN A 468 17.28 -8.76 -12.90
N GLN A 469 16.80 -7.95 -11.95
CA GLN A 469 17.41 -7.87 -10.63
C GLN A 469 16.91 -9.03 -9.78
N ILE A 470 17.78 -10.04 -9.65
CA ILE A 470 17.45 -11.29 -8.98
C ILE A 470 17.72 -11.17 -7.48
N THR A 471 16.77 -11.64 -6.67
CA THR A 471 16.89 -11.69 -5.21
C THR A 471 17.15 -13.11 -4.74
N MET A 472 16.25 -14.06 -5.08
CA MET A 472 16.22 -15.43 -4.51
C MET A 472 16.33 -15.45 -2.97
N ASN A 473 15.82 -14.39 -2.35
CA ASN A 473 15.82 -14.13 -0.91
C ASN A 473 14.85 -12.97 -0.60
N GLU A 474 14.76 -12.52 0.65
CA GLU A 474 13.85 -11.43 1.06
C GLU A 474 14.11 -10.13 0.29
N ASN A 475 15.38 -9.74 0.24
CA ASN A 475 15.87 -8.50 -0.35
C ASN A 475 17.09 -8.79 -1.22
N GLU A 476 17.29 -7.95 -2.23
CA GLU A 476 18.48 -7.91 -3.08
C GLU A 476 19.78 -7.67 -2.27
N TYR A 477 20.92 -8.06 -2.83
CA TYR A 477 22.28 -7.89 -2.29
C TYR A 477 22.63 -8.64 -1.00
N ASN A 478 21.66 -9.25 -0.32
CA ASN A 478 21.90 -9.92 0.95
C ASN A 478 22.66 -11.25 0.82
N VAL A 479 22.23 -12.12 -0.11
CA VAL A 479 22.82 -13.45 -0.32
C VAL A 479 23.01 -13.75 -1.80
N PRO A 480 23.98 -14.62 -2.16
CA PRO A 480 24.11 -15.19 -3.50
C PRO A 480 22.86 -15.95 -3.96
N PHE A 481 22.83 -16.25 -5.26
CA PHE A 481 21.88 -17.21 -5.86
C PHE A 481 22.57 -18.09 -6.91
N ASN A 482 21.93 -19.23 -7.21
CA ASN A 482 22.38 -20.17 -8.24
C ASN A 482 21.59 -19.96 -9.53
N MET A 483 22.29 -20.02 -10.67
CA MET A 483 21.68 -19.94 -11.98
C MET A 483 22.37 -20.91 -12.93
N GLU A 484 21.58 -21.70 -13.64
CA GLU A 484 22.04 -22.62 -14.69
C GLU A 484 21.35 -22.29 -16.01
N LYS A 485 22.09 -22.39 -17.13
CA LYS A 485 21.54 -22.24 -18.48
C LYS A 485 21.55 -23.60 -19.18
N ASP A 486 20.38 -24.03 -19.67
CA ASP A 486 20.24 -25.17 -20.57
C ASP A 486 19.43 -24.75 -21.80
N GLY A 487 20.06 -24.77 -22.97
CA GLY A 487 19.48 -24.28 -24.22
C GLY A 487 18.96 -22.85 -24.09
N ASN A 488 17.63 -22.70 -24.15
CA ASN A 488 16.92 -21.43 -24.07
C ASN A 488 16.29 -21.15 -22.69
N THR A 489 16.60 -21.96 -21.68
CA THR A 489 16.03 -21.87 -20.34
C THR A 489 17.10 -21.52 -19.31
N LEU A 490 16.80 -20.58 -18.43
CA LEU A 490 17.56 -20.24 -17.23
C LEU A 490 16.83 -20.80 -16.01
N THR A 491 17.53 -21.54 -15.16
CA THR A 491 16.99 -22.09 -13.92
C THR A 491 17.62 -21.38 -12.73
N PHE A 492 16.80 -20.82 -11.85
CA PHE A 492 17.22 -20.14 -10.63
C PHE A 492 16.86 -20.98 -9.41
N THR A 493 17.84 -21.22 -8.53
CA THR A 493 17.65 -21.93 -7.27
C THR A 493 18.28 -21.16 -6.10
N PRO A 494 17.72 -21.30 -4.88
CA PRO A 494 18.22 -20.58 -3.72
C PRO A 494 19.64 -21.00 -3.36
N ASP A 495 20.45 -20.06 -2.85
CA ASP A 495 21.69 -20.40 -2.16
C ASP A 495 21.38 -21.00 -0.78
N ASN A 496 22.28 -21.85 -0.27
CA ASN A 496 22.12 -22.51 1.02
C ASN A 496 22.03 -21.51 2.20
N GLN A 497 22.50 -20.27 2.04
CA GLN A 497 22.40 -19.20 3.04
C GLN A 497 21.07 -18.44 3.01
N SER A 498 20.27 -18.58 1.94
CA SER A 498 18.97 -17.92 1.83
C SER A 498 17.97 -18.51 2.82
N THR A 499 17.01 -17.69 3.27
CA THR A 499 15.90 -18.19 4.10
C THR A 499 14.94 -19.09 3.31
N MET A 500 14.92 -18.94 1.98
CA MET A 500 14.22 -19.82 1.05
C MET A 500 14.71 -21.26 1.15
N ALA A 501 16.03 -21.49 1.13
CA ALA A 501 16.59 -22.85 1.18
C ALA A 501 16.21 -23.62 2.46
N LYS A 502 15.89 -22.93 3.56
CA LYS A 502 15.49 -23.55 4.82
C LYS A 502 14.07 -24.15 4.78
N ASN A 503 13.11 -23.45 4.19
CA ASN A 503 11.69 -23.84 4.20
C ASN A 503 11.23 -24.46 2.87
N TYR A 504 11.87 -24.07 1.77
CA TYR A 504 11.61 -24.56 0.42
C TYR A 504 12.93 -24.90 -0.31
N PRO A 505 13.69 -25.92 0.14
CA PRO A 505 15.01 -26.26 -0.41
C PRO A 505 15.02 -26.62 -1.89
N ASN A 506 13.88 -27.06 -2.42
CA ASN A 506 13.72 -27.47 -3.81
C ASN A 506 13.00 -26.42 -4.67
N LEU A 507 12.72 -25.23 -4.14
CA LEU A 507 12.05 -24.20 -4.93
C LEU A 507 12.95 -23.78 -6.10
N ALA A 508 12.37 -23.72 -7.28
CA ALA A 508 13.05 -23.28 -8.48
C ALA A 508 12.16 -22.40 -9.34
N TYR A 509 12.79 -21.44 -10.01
CA TYR A 509 12.19 -20.67 -11.10
C TYR A 509 12.86 -21.03 -12.42
N TYR A 510 12.05 -21.18 -13.46
CA TYR A 510 12.49 -21.47 -14.81
C TYR A 510 12.08 -20.32 -15.70
N MET A 511 13.05 -19.70 -16.37
CA MET A 511 12.84 -18.62 -17.31
C MET A 511 13.23 -19.08 -18.72
N GLN A 512 12.25 -19.26 -19.60
CA GLN A 512 12.48 -19.61 -21.00
C GLN A 512 12.37 -18.37 -21.88
N ILE A 513 13.28 -18.25 -22.84
CA ILE A 513 13.26 -17.22 -23.87
C ILE A 513 13.08 -17.90 -25.23
N ASP A 514 12.09 -17.46 -25.99
CA ASP A 514 11.73 -18.02 -27.30
C ASP A 514 11.69 -16.94 -28.39
N LYS A 515 11.77 -17.41 -29.64
CA LYS A 515 11.71 -16.62 -30.89
C LYS A 515 12.86 -15.64 -31.13
N ALA A 516 13.86 -15.63 -30.25
CA ALA A 516 15.08 -14.87 -30.43
C ALA A 516 16.28 -15.60 -29.82
N ASP A 517 17.42 -15.56 -30.52
CA ASP A 517 18.70 -15.99 -29.94
C ASP A 517 19.14 -14.98 -28.87
N PHE A 518 19.76 -15.47 -27.80
CA PHE A 518 20.24 -14.62 -26.72
C PHE A 518 21.53 -15.12 -26.09
N ILE A 519 22.25 -14.16 -25.50
CA ILE A 519 23.35 -14.42 -24.58
C ILE A 519 23.00 -13.91 -23.19
N VAL A 520 23.54 -14.58 -22.17
CA VAL A 520 23.45 -14.12 -20.79
C VAL A 520 24.74 -13.38 -20.49
N ALA A 521 24.59 -12.14 -20.04
CA ALA A 521 25.63 -11.24 -19.57
C ALA A 521 25.28 -10.80 -18.15
N ASP A 522 26.09 -9.90 -17.62
CA ASP A 522 25.91 -9.25 -16.33
C ASP A 522 25.90 -7.72 -16.52
N ASP A 523 26.04 -6.98 -15.41
CA ASP A 523 26.01 -5.53 -15.39
C ASP A 523 27.15 -4.86 -16.18
N HIS A 524 28.24 -5.56 -16.54
CA HIS A 524 29.32 -5.01 -17.38
C HIS A 524 28.86 -4.63 -18.79
N LEU A 525 27.67 -5.05 -19.22
CA LEU A 525 27.08 -4.55 -20.46
C LEU A 525 26.57 -3.10 -20.30
N LEU A 526 26.13 -2.71 -19.10
CA LEU A 526 25.54 -1.39 -18.81
C LEU A 526 26.57 -0.40 -18.23
N VAL A 527 27.65 -0.90 -17.64
CA VAL A 527 28.72 -0.09 -17.07
C VAL A 527 30.10 -0.48 -17.63
N GLU A 528 30.98 0.50 -17.76
CA GLU A 528 32.39 0.32 -18.10
C GLU A 528 33.21 0.20 -16.81
N SER A 529 33.81 -0.97 -16.59
CA SER A 529 34.74 -1.22 -15.48
C SER A 529 35.75 -2.33 -15.83
N GLN A 530 36.97 -2.27 -15.27
CA GLN A 530 37.86 -3.45 -15.21
C GLN A 530 37.80 -4.14 -13.84
N LEU A 531 36.92 -3.69 -12.95
CA LEU A 531 36.71 -4.29 -11.64
C LEU A 531 35.80 -5.50 -11.77
N ASP A 532 36.21 -6.63 -11.19
CA ASP A 532 35.31 -7.75 -10.97
C ASP A 532 34.24 -7.33 -9.95
N SER A 533 33.07 -6.88 -10.42
CA SER A 533 31.88 -6.72 -9.58
C SER A 533 30.78 -7.64 -10.08
N ALA A 534 30.28 -8.51 -9.20
CA ALA A 534 29.11 -9.33 -9.48
C ALA A 534 27.89 -8.62 -8.86
N TYR A 535 27.23 -7.76 -9.65
CA TYR A 535 25.91 -7.28 -9.27
C TYR A 535 24.89 -8.40 -9.51
N PRO A 536 23.86 -8.60 -8.66
CA PRO A 536 22.85 -9.63 -8.90
C PRO A 536 21.85 -9.22 -10.01
N LEU A 537 22.39 -8.76 -11.14
CA LEU A 537 21.64 -8.37 -12.33
C LEU A 537 21.92 -9.38 -13.44
N VAL A 538 20.91 -10.16 -13.79
CA VAL A 538 20.99 -11.06 -14.94
C VAL A 538 20.58 -10.28 -16.19
N VAL A 539 21.51 -10.13 -17.12
CA VAL A 539 21.31 -9.36 -18.34
C VAL A 539 21.17 -10.31 -19.52
N ILE A 540 20.05 -10.23 -20.23
CA ILE A 540 19.76 -11.04 -21.42
C ILE A 540 19.85 -10.13 -22.63
N ALA A 541 20.91 -10.27 -23.42
CA ALA A 541 21.06 -9.53 -24.67
C ALA A 541 20.54 -10.39 -25.83
N LEU A 542 19.50 -9.90 -26.50
CA LEU A 542 18.83 -10.59 -27.59
C LEU A 542 19.41 -10.15 -28.95
N ALA A 543 19.48 -11.10 -29.88
CA ALA A 543 19.73 -10.80 -31.28
C ALA A 543 18.59 -9.93 -31.87
N GLU A 544 18.86 -9.34 -33.03
CA GLU A 544 17.89 -8.52 -33.74
C GLU A 544 16.63 -9.33 -34.08
N THR A 545 15.47 -8.90 -33.57
CA THR A 545 14.20 -9.60 -33.72
C THR A 545 13.02 -8.63 -33.68
N ALA A 546 11.93 -8.98 -34.37
CA ALA A 546 10.67 -8.23 -34.27
C ALA A 546 9.78 -8.71 -33.12
N GLU A 547 10.05 -9.91 -32.59
CA GLU A 547 9.32 -10.49 -31.48
C GLU A 547 10.17 -11.41 -30.61
N PHE A 548 9.87 -11.46 -29.31
CA PHE A 548 10.36 -12.51 -28.42
C PHE A 548 9.36 -12.79 -27.30
N ASP A 549 9.43 -14.00 -26.75
CA ASP A 549 8.64 -14.42 -25.58
C ASP A 549 9.59 -14.73 -24.42
N LEU A 550 9.22 -14.30 -23.22
CA LEU A 550 9.90 -14.66 -21.98
C LEU A 550 8.86 -15.25 -21.02
N THR A 551 9.00 -16.53 -20.69
CA THR A 551 8.07 -17.26 -19.82
C THR A 551 8.77 -17.60 -18.51
N ILE A 552 8.20 -17.25 -17.36
CA ILE A 552 8.70 -17.64 -16.04
C ILE A 552 7.70 -18.61 -15.39
N GLN A 553 8.17 -19.79 -15.01
CA GLN A 553 7.42 -20.77 -14.23
C GLN A 553 8.07 -20.98 -12.87
N GLY A 554 7.28 -21.01 -11.79
CA GLY A 554 7.74 -21.38 -10.46
C GLY A 554 7.30 -22.81 -10.08
N LYS A 555 8.14 -23.55 -9.35
CA LYS A 555 7.78 -24.84 -8.74
C LYS A 555 8.38 -24.95 -7.35
N THR A 556 7.59 -25.33 -6.34
CA THR A 556 8.10 -25.50 -4.97
C THR A 556 8.96 -26.75 -4.78
N GLN A 557 8.83 -27.75 -5.67
CA GLN A 557 9.59 -29.01 -5.64
C GLN A 557 10.66 -29.14 -6.74
N GLY A 558 10.85 -28.10 -7.56
CA GLY A 558 11.97 -28.04 -8.53
C GLY A 558 11.99 -29.14 -9.58
N ASN A 559 10.85 -29.81 -9.79
CA ASN A 559 10.67 -30.86 -10.80
C ASN A 559 9.34 -30.71 -11.52
N GLY A 560 9.20 -31.38 -12.66
CA GLY A 560 7.95 -31.42 -13.42
C GLY A 560 7.55 -30.10 -14.11
N PHE A 561 8.46 -29.13 -14.23
CA PHE A 561 8.24 -27.95 -15.06
C PHE A 561 8.15 -28.37 -16.54
N GLN A 562 7.17 -27.82 -17.24
CA GLN A 562 6.96 -28.04 -18.67
C GLN A 562 6.35 -26.77 -19.25
N PHE A 563 7.14 -26.07 -20.06
CA PHE A 563 6.62 -24.96 -20.82
C PHE A 563 5.64 -25.47 -21.86
N ALA A 564 4.45 -24.87 -21.88
CA ALA A 564 3.44 -25.12 -22.89
C ALA A 564 3.19 -23.84 -23.68
N GLN A 565 2.81 -24.00 -24.95
CA GLN A 565 2.38 -22.85 -25.74
C GLN A 565 1.06 -22.31 -25.17
N ARG A 566 1.09 -21.05 -24.73
CA ARG A 566 -0.07 -20.31 -24.23
C ARG A 566 -0.48 -19.27 -25.26
N ASP A 567 -1.79 -19.22 -25.50
CA ASP A 567 -2.44 -18.18 -26.29
C ASP A 567 -3.05 -17.14 -25.34
N PHE A 568 -2.64 -15.88 -25.50
CA PHE A 568 -3.08 -14.77 -24.65
C PHE A 568 -4.61 -14.66 -24.55
N ALA A 569 -5.32 -14.66 -25.68
CA ALA A 569 -6.76 -14.49 -25.70
C ALA A 569 -7.48 -15.64 -24.97
N THR A 570 -6.96 -16.86 -25.11
CA THR A 570 -7.48 -18.04 -24.42
C THR A 570 -7.30 -17.95 -22.91
N GLU A 571 -6.13 -17.55 -22.41
CA GLU A 571 -5.89 -17.41 -20.96
C GLU A 571 -6.75 -16.29 -20.35
N VAL A 572 -6.87 -15.14 -21.03
CA VAL A 572 -7.77 -14.06 -20.61
C VAL A 572 -9.23 -14.54 -20.51
N ASN A 573 -9.71 -15.28 -21.51
CA ASN A 573 -11.08 -15.80 -21.47
C ASN A 573 -11.30 -16.80 -20.31
N LYS A 574 -10.32 -17.67 -20.03
CA LYS A 574 -10.40 -18.60 -18.88
C LYS A 574 -10.47 -17.85 -17.56
N TYR A 575 -9.63 -16.82 -17.39
CA TYR A 575 -9.60 -16.02 -16.17
C TYR A 575 -10.89 -15.23 -15.96
N ASN A 576 -11.44 -14.64 -17.03
CA ASN A 576 -12.74 -13.96 -16.99
C ASN A 576 -13.88 -14.93 -16.61
N GLN A 577 -13.90 -16.14 -17.18
CA GLN A 577 -14.89 -17.17 -16.81
C GLN A 577 -14.77 -17.61 -15.34
N HIS A 578 -13.55 -17.63 -14.79
CA HIS A 578 -13.33 -17.88 -13.38
C HIS A 578 -13.93 -16.76 -12.51
N PHE A 579 -13.68 -15.50 -12.86
CA PHE A 579 -14.25 -14.34 -12.16
C PHE A 579 -15.78 -14.29 -12.23
N GLU A 580 -16.38 -14.60 -13.39
CA GLU A 580 -17.83 -14.71 -13.55
C GLU A 580 -18.47 -15.72 -12.57
N LYS A 581 -17.79 -16.84 -12.31
CA LYS A 581 -18.23 -17.89 -11.38
C LYS A 581 -18.03 -17.52 -9.91
N ILE A 582 -17.02 -16.70 -9.58
CA ILE A 582 -16.82 -16.23 -8.21
C ILE A 582 -17.89 -15.19 -7.87
N MET A 583 -18.13 -14.25 -8.78
CA MET A 583 -19.07 -13.15 -8.55
C MET A 583 -20.53 -13.50 -8.82
N ASN A 584 -20.85 -14.78 -9.08
CA ASN A 584 -22.21 -15.23 -9.31
C ASN A 584 -22.93 -14.43 -10.43
N GLN A 585 -22.19 -14.09 -11.50
CA GLN A 585 -22.67 -13.29 -12.63
C GLN A 585 -23.19 -11.88 -12.27
N PHE A 586 -22.69 -11.29 -11.18
CA PHE A 586 -23.04 -9.94 -10.71
C PHE A 586 -23.16 -8.94 -11.87
N LYS A 587 -24.36 -8.37 -12.05
CA LYS A 587 -24.57 -7.24 -12.96
C LYS A 587 -25.80 -6.43 -12.57
N LEU A 588 -25.63 -5.11 -12.53
CA LEU A 588 -26.68 -4.13 -12.30
C LEU A 588 -27.10 -3.47 -13.62
N THR A 589 -28.40 -3.40 -13.87
CA THR A 589 -28.96 -2.72 -15.05
C THR A 589 -30.22 -1.94 -14.70
N HIS A 590 -30.42 -0.81 -15.39
CA HIS A 590 -31.57 0.07 -15.20
C HIS A 590 -31.97 0.74 -16.53
N GLU A 591 -33.27 0.96 -16.76
CA GLU A 591 -33.77 1.56 -18.01
C GLU A 591 -33.45 3.06 -18.12
N ASN A 592 -33.45 3.79 -16.99
CA ASN A 592 -32.97 5.16 -16.92
C ASN A 592 -31.46 5.24 -17.15
N LYS A 593 -31.03 6.05 -18.14
CA LYS A 593 -29.63 6.18 -18.57
C LYS A 593 -28.69 6.79 -17.53
N ASP A 594 -29.17 7.74 -16.74
CA ASP A 594 -28.33 8.42 -15.73
C ASP A 594 -28.02 7.44 -14.60
N ILE A 595 -29.02 6.70 -14.14
CA ILE A 595 -28.86 5.62 -13.15
C ILE A 595 -28.01 4.49 -13.73
N GLN A 596 -28.23 4.09 -14.98
CA GLN A 596 -27.41 3.09 -15.64
C GLN A 596 -25.94 3.48 -15.69
N THR A 597 -25.63 4.78 -15.83
CA THR A 597 -24.24 5.25 -15.81
C THR A 597 -23.58 4.96 -14.45
N GLU A 598 -24.27 5.26 -13.35
CA GLU A 598 -23.78 4.93 -12.00
C GLU A 598 -23.71 3.40 -11.77
N MET A 599 -24.71 2.65 -12.22
CA MET A 599 -24.69 1.19 -12.14
C MET A 599 -23.53 0.59 -12.94
N SER A 600 -23.16 1.18 -14.08
CA SER A 600 -21.99 0.77 -14.85
C SER A 600 -20.69 1.02 -14.08
N ARG A 601 -20.56 2.14 -13.35
CA ARG A 601 -19.40 2.37 -12.47
C ARG A 601 -19.29 1.33 -11.37
N LEU A 602 -20.41 0.96 -10.75
CA LEU A 602 -20.45 -0.10 -9.72
C LEU A 602 -20.19 -1.48 -10.31
N ASN A 603 -20.70 -1.77 -11.50
CA ASN A 603 -20.38 -2.99 -12.24
C ASN A 603 -18.87 -3.08 -12.43
N THR A 604 -18.24 -2.10 -13.07
CA THR A 604 -16.78 -2.10 -13.27
C THR A 604 -16.02 -2.29 -11.96
N LEU A 605 -16.40 -1.56 -10.91
CA LEU A 605 -15.73 -1.64 -9.62
C LEU A 605 -15.83 -3.03 -8.98
N ALA A 606 -16.98 -3.71 -9.10
CA ALA A 606 -17.20 -5.03 -8.50
C ALA A 606 -16.20 -6.09 -8.98
N TRP A 607 -15.85 -6.05 -10.26
CA TRP A 607 -14.85 -6.96 -10.84
C TRP A 607 -13.45 -6.65 -10.32
N TRP A 608 -13.07 -5.38 -10.31
CA TRP A 608 -11.76 -4.95 -9.83
C TRP A 608 -11.57 -5.14 -8.33
N TYR A 609 -12.62 -4.92 -7.53
CA TYR A 609 -12.57 -5.17 -6.09
C TYR A 609 -12.57 -6.66 -5.75
N THR A 610 -13.16 -7.51 -6.59
CA THR A 610 -12.95 -8.97 -6.51
C THR A 610 -11.47 -9.30 -6.71
N HIS A 611 -10.83 -8.76 -7.75
CA HIS A 611 -9.38 -8.94 -7.95
C HIS A 611 -8.57 -8.45 -6.73
N ASN A 612 -8.83 -7.21 -6.27
CA ASN A 612 -8.07 -6.61 -5.18
C ASN A 612 -8.24 -7.40 -3.87
N MET A 613 -9.44 -7.95 -3.62
CA MET A 613 -9.71 -8.84 -2.49
C MET A 613 -8.95 -10.16 -2.60
N LEU A 614 -8.90 -10.77 -3.80
CA LEU A 614 -8.13 -12.01 -4.02
C LEU A 614 -6.62 -11.78 -3.81
N VAL A 615 -6.08 -10.64 -4.23
CA VAL A 615 -4.69 -10.25 -3.90
C VAL A 615 -4.52 -10.20 -2.38
N HIS A 616 -5.34 -9.43 -1.67
CA HIS A 616 -5.29 -9.30 -0.22
C HIS A 616 -5.38 -10.64 0.52
N TYR A 617 -6.18 -11.59 0.00
CA TYR A 617 -6.39 -12.90 0.58
C TYR A 617 -5.29 -13.91 0.24
N LEU A 618 -5.02 -14.15 -1.05
CA LEU A 618 -4.16 -15.25 -1.49
C LEU A 618 -2.69 -14.87 -1.52
N MET A 619 -2.38 -13.63 -1.92
CA MET A 619 -1.02 -13.14 -2.09
C MET A 619 -0.89 -11.78 -1.39
N PRO A 620 -0.86 -11.71 -0.04
CA PRO A 620 -0.97 -10.45 0.69
C PRO A 620 0.18 -9.48 0.37
N HIS A 621 -0.07 -8.50 -0.49
CA HIS A 621 0.78 -7.34 -0.76
C HIS A 621 -0.01 -6.28 -1.55
N GLY A 622 0.50 -5.05 -1.57
CA GLY A 622 -0.07 -3.93 -2.31
C GLY A 622 0.99 -3.19 -3.13
N LEU A 623 0.59 -2.10 -3.79
CA LEU A 623 1.51 -1.31 -4.63
C LEU A 623 2.50 -0.50 -3.78
N GLU A 624 2.01 0.16 -2.72
CA GLU A 624 2.89 0.83 -1.75
C GLU A 624 3.30 -0.10 -0.61
N GLN A 625 2.40 -0.99 -0.20
CA GLN A 625 2.66 -1.98 0.85
C GLN A 625 3.14 -3.31 0.23
N TYR A 626 4.31 -3.29 -0.41
CA TYR A 626 4.87 -4.49 -1.03
C TYR A 626 5.33 -5.53 0.01
N GLY A 627 5.67 -5.10 1.24
CA GLY A 627 5.90 -5.97 2.39
C GLY A 627 4.59 -6.42 3.04
N GLY A 628 4.27 -7.71 2.93
CA GLY A 628 3.06 -8.33 3.48
C GLY A 628 3.28 -9.80 3.82
N ALA A 629 2.93 -10.68 2.88
CA ALA A 629 2.95 -12.16 2.93
C ALA A 629 2.07 -12.81 3.99
N ALA A 630 2.02 -12.25 5.19
CA ALA A 630 1.22 -12.75 6.30
C ALA A 630 -0.27 -12.39 6.14
N TRP A 631 -1.12 -13.16 6.82
CA TRP A 631 -2.47 -12.71 7.12
C TRP A 631 -2.46 -11.89 8.41
N GLY A 632 -3.04 -10.69 8.36
CA GLY A 632 -3.51 -10.01 9.56
C GLY A 632 -4.71 -10.77 10.13
N THR A 633 -4.68 -11.14 11.41
CA THR A 633 -5.72 -11.94 12.07
C THR A 633 -7.09 -11.28 11.94
N ARG A 634 -7.13 -9.97 12.15
CA ARG A 634 -8.32 -9.12 11.94
C ARG A 634 -8.69 -8.98 10.47
N ASP A 635 -7.70 -8.83 9.59
CA ASP A 635 -7.92 -8.50 8.18
C ASP A 635 -8.51 -9.69 7.40
N VAL A 636 -7.99 -10.91 7.62
CA VAL A 636 -8.56 -12.13 7.02
C VAL A 636 -9.98 -12.39 7.53
N SER A 637 -10.27 -12.03 8.78
CA SER A 637 -11.59 -12.15 9.42
C SER A 637 -12.62 -11.13 8.91
N GLN A 638 -12.22 -10.18 8.07
CA GLN A 638 -13.09 -9.15 7.51
C GLN A 638 -13.19 -9.27 6.00
N GLY A 639 -12.24 -8.71 5.25
CA GLY A 639 -12.34 -8.60 3.79
C GLY A 639 -12.65 -9.94 3.10
N PRO A 640 -11.80 -10.96 3.27
CA PRO A 640 -12.02 -12.28 2.66
C PRO A 640 -13.29 -12.97 3.15
N VAL A 641 -13.50 -13.06 4.47
CA VAL A 641 -14.67 -13.72 5.06
C VAL A 641 -15.99 -13.09 4.58
N GLU A 642 -16.10 -11.77 4.66
CA GLU A 642 -17.33 -11.07 4.26
C GLU A 642 -17.57 -11.17 2.75
N TYR A 643 -16.51 -11.12 1.93
CA TYR A 643 -16.63 -11.34 0.50
C TYR A 643 -17.14 -12.75 0.16
N PHE A 644 -16.57 -13.78 0.78
CA PHE A 644 -16.98 -15.16 0.52
C PHE A 644 -18.39 -15.45 1.04
N PHE A 645 -18.85 -14.79 2.10
CA PHE A 645 -20.26 -14.86 2.48
C PHE A 645 -21.18 -14.18 1.47
N ALA A 646 -20.81 -12.98 0.97
CA ALA A 646 -21.59 -12.26 -0.03
C ALA A 646 -21.73 -13.05 -1.34
N THR A 647 -20.67 -13.75 -1.74
CA THR A 647 -20.58 -14.58 -2.96
C THR A 647 -20.97 -16.05 -2.77
N ASP A 648 -21.54 -16.40 -1.62
CA ASP A 648 -22.02 -17.76 -1.29
C ASP A 648 -20.95 -18.87 -1.41
N LYS A 649 -19.74 -18.60 -0.92
CA LYS A 649 -18.59 -19.52 -0.86
C LYS A 649 -18.17 -19.83 0.59
N ALA A 650 -19.13 -20.20 1.42
CA ALA A 650 -18.91 -20.41 2.86
C ALA A 650 -17.91 -21.54 3.16
N GLU A 651 -17.72 -22.49 2.25
CA GLU A 651 -16.71 -23.54 2.33
C GLU A 651 -15.28 -22.98 2.48
N ILE A 652 -14.98 -21.86 1.83
CA ILE A 652 -13.67 -21.20 1.97
C ILE A 652 -13.52 -20.60 3.37
N VAL A 653 -14.60 -20.01 3.90
CA VAL A 653 -14.60 -19.47 5.26
C VAL A 653 -14.35 -20.56 6.30
N ARG A 654 -14.86 -21.77 6.07
CA ARG A 654 -14.58 -22.94 6.91
C ARG A 654 -13.07 -23.22 6.99
N ASP A 655 -12.36 -23.17 5.87
CA ASP A 655 -10.90 -23.38 5.80
C ASP A 655 -10.13 -22.22 6.44
N ILE A 656 -10.60 -20.98 6.28
CA ILE A 656 -10.06 -19.80 6.96
C ILE A 656 -10.16 -19.98 8.48
N ILE A 657 -11.31 -20.39 9.02
CA ILE A 657 -11.49 -20.62 10.45
C ILE A 657 -10.48 -21.65 10.95
N GLN A 658 -10.32 -22.78 10.26
CA GLN A 658 -9.38 -23.81 10.69
C GLN A 658 -7.92 -23.31 10.74
N THR A 659 -7.51 -22.54 9.72
CA THR A 659 -6.17 -21.95 9.66
C THR A 659 -5.96 -20.87 10.72
N LEU A 660 -6.97 -20.03 10.93
CA LEU A 660 -6.99 -18.98 11.93
C LEU A 660 -6.84 -19.57 13.34
N PHE A 661 -7.68 -20.54 13.71
CA PHE A 661 -7.65 -21.16 15.03
C PHE A 661 -6.42 -22.03 15.27
N ALA A 662 -5.79 -22.57 14.21
CA ALA A 662 -4.49 -23.21 14.33
C ALA A 662 -3.41 -22.24 14.85
N ASN A 663 -3.61 -20.93 14.71
CA ASN A 663 -2.71 -19.87 15.14
C ASN A 663 -3.06 -19.26 16.51
N GLN A 664 -4.09 -19.76 17.20
CA GLN A 664 -4.38 -19.35 18.58
C GLN A 664 -3.27 -19.83 19.52
N PHE A 665 -2.82 -18.98 20.46
CA PHE A 665 -1.78 -19.33 21.41
C PHE A 665 -2.27 -20.30 22.49
N GLU A 666 -1.47 -21.32 22.78
CA GLU A 666 -1.82 -22.38 23.73
C GLU A 666 -1.96 -21.88 25.17
N ASN A 667 -1.10 -20.95 25.58
CA ASN A 667 -0.95 -20.53 26.98
C ASN A 667 -2.14 -19.71 27.48
N ASP A 668 -2.70 -18.83 26.65
CA ASP A 668 -3.71 -17.85 27.07
C ASP A 668 -4.92 -17.74 26.14
N GLY A 669 -4.85 -18.26 24.90
CA GLY A 669 -5.97 -18.20 23.96
C GLY A 669 -6.03 -16.94 23.10
N ASN A 670 -5.05 -16.04 23.14
CA ASN A 670 -4.99 -14.89 22.24
C ASN A 670 -4.38 -15.27 20.87
N TRP A 671 -4.35 -14.33 19.93
CA TRP A 671 -3.73 -14.48 18.61
C TRP A 671 -2.53 -13.55 18.42
N PRO A 672 -1.62 -13.87 17.48
CA PRO A 672 -0.70 -12.89 16.94
C PRO A 672 -1.45 -11.79 16.17
N GLN A 673 -0.92 -10.56 16.08
CA GLN A 673 -1.47 -9.51 15.20
C GLN A 673 -1.58 -10.00 13.74
N TRP A 674 -0.55 -10.70 13.28
CA TRP A 674 -0.45 -11.30 11.96
C TRP A 674 0.40 -12.58 12.01
N PHE A 675 0.19 -13.50 11.06
CA PHE A 675 0.94 -14.74 10.96
C PHE A 675 1.13 -15.20 9.51
N MET A 676 2.28 -15.83 9.21
CA MET A 676 2.45 -16.57 7.96
C MET A 676 1.56 -17.82 7.97
N PHE A 677 0.89 -18.09 6.85
CA PHE A 677 -0.01 -19.23 6.68
C PHE A 677 0.59 -20.36 5.83
N ASP A 678 1.86 -20.24 5.45
CA ASP A 678 2.64 -21.18 4.65
C ASP A 678 3.74 -21.84 5.50
N LYS A 679 4.81 -22.40 4.88
CA LYS A 679 5.90 -23.06 5.64
C LYS A 679 6.78 -22.11 6.45
N TYR A 680 6.58 -20.79 6.35
CA TYR A 680 7.17 -19.81 7.25
C TYR A 680 6.31 -19.60 8.51
N ASP A 681 5.43 -20.56 8.86
CA ASP A 681 4.46 -20.51 9.96
C ASP A 681 5.00 -20.13 11.35
N GLN A 682 6.31 -20.15 11.56
CA GLN A 682 7.00 -19.68 12.78
C GLN A 682 7.26 -18.16 12.79
N ILE A 683 7.05 -17.47 11.68
CA ILE A 683 7.17 -16.01 11.57
C ILE A 683 5.78 -15.42 11.80
N LYS A 684 5.59 -14.77 12.94
CA LYS A 684 4.36 -14.10 13.36
C LYS A 684 4.66 -13.02 14.37
N ALA A 685 3.70 -12.13 14.57
CA ALA A 685 3.75 -11.18 15.68
C ALA A 685 3.64 -11.91 17.03
N GLU A 686 4.31 -11.40 18.06
CA GLU A 686 4.24 -11.97 19.42
C GLU A 686 2.97 -11.55 20.16
N GLU A 687 2.50 -10.33 19.91
CA GLU A 687 1.34 -9.72 20.55
C GLU A 687 0.34 -9.17 19.51
N SER A 688 -0.83 -8.76 19.97
CA SER A 688 -1.89 -8.18 19.15
C SER A 688 -2.64 -7.06 19.87
N HIS A 689 -3.34 -6.22 19.11
CA HIS A 689 -4.32 -5.28 19.66
C HIS A 689 -5.47 -6.00 20.37
N GLY A 690 -6.16 -5.29 21.28
CA GLY A 690 -7.19 -5.85 22.15
C GLY A 690 -8.46 -6.26 21.42
N ASP A 691 -8.71 -5.75 20.22
CA ASP A 691 -9.86 -6.14 19.40
C ASP A 691 -9.62 -7.41 18.58
N VAL A 692 -8.37 -7.79 18.34
CA VAL A 692 -8.00 -8.90 17.45
C VAL A 692 -8.65 -10.21 17.89
N ILE A 693 -8.72 -10.46 19.19
CA ILE A 693 -9.36 -11.66 19.75
C ILE A 693 -10.88 -11.71 19.53
N VAL A 694 -11.54 -10.61 19.19
CA VAL A 694 -13.00 -10.62 18.98
C VAL A 694 -13.36 -11.11 17.57
N TRP A 695 -12.45 -10.96 16.61
CA TRP A 695 -12.71 -11.26 15.21
C TRP A 695 -12.85 -12.76 14.90
N PRO A 696 -11.97 -13.67 15.39
CA PRO A 696 -12.16 -15.11 15.22
C PRO A 696 -13.52 -15.61 15.76
N LEU A 697 -13.94 -15.14 16.94
CA LEU A 697 -15.29 -15.41 17.48
C LEU A 697 -16.40 -14.97 16.53
N LYS A 698 -16.29 -13.75 15.99
CA LYS A 698 -17.28 -13.20 15.07
C LYS A 698 -17.40 -14.06 13.81
N VAL A 699 -16.28 -14.47 13.23
CA VAL A 699 -16.26 -15.31 12.02
C VAL A 699 -16.96 -16.65 12.27
N VAL A 700 -16.71 -17.29 13.41
CA VAL A 700 -17.38 -18.56 13.76
C VAL A 700 -18.88 -18.35 13.95
N GLY A 701 -19.28 -17.29 14.67
CA GLY A 701 -20.69 -16.94 14.84
C GLY A 701 -21.40 -16.68 13.51
N ASP A 702 -20.77 -15.93 12.60
CA ASP A 702 -21.30 -15.64 11.26
C ASP A 702 -21.40 -16.90 10.41
N TYR A 703 -20.37 -17.76 10.43
CA TYR A 703 -20.34 -19.02 9.68
C TYR A 703 -21.45 -19.96 10.13
N LEU A 704 -21.63 -20.16 11.45
CA LEU A 704 -22.65 -21.05 11.99
C LEU A 704 -24.06 -20.53 11.65
N LYS A 705 -24.29 -19.23 11.76
CA LYS A 705 -25.56 -18.61 11.35
C LYS A 705 -25.85 -18.81 9.86
N ARG A 706 -24.83 -18.61 9.02
CA ARG A 706 -24.94 -18.72 7.55
C ARG A 706 -25.21 -20.15 7.09
N THR A 707 -24.55 -21.13 7.70
CA THR A 707 -24.46 -22.50 7.15
C THR A 707 -25.22 -23.54 7.95
N GLY A 708 -25.41 -23.32 9.26
CA GLY A 708 -25.86 -24.36 10.18
C GLY A 708 -24.87 -25.53 10.34
N ASP A 709 -23.62 -25.40 9.86
CA ASP A 709 -22.60 -26.45 9.96
C ASP A 709 -21.96 -26.49 11.35
N TYR A 710 -22.70 -27.05 12.31
CA TYR A 710 -22.21 -27.25 13.67
C TYR A 710 -21.14 -28.34 13.79
N SER A 711 -20.90 -29.15 12.75
CA SER A 711 -19.81 -30.12 12.75
C SER A 711 -18.43 -29.44 12.85
N LEU A 712 -18.36 -28.17 12.44
CA LEU A 712 -17.16 -27.35 12.58
C LEU A 712 -16.70 -27.25 14.05
N LEU A 713 -17.62 -27.17 15.01
CA LEU A 713 -17.30 -27.07 16.45
C LEU A 713 -16.53 -28.28 16.98
N GLU A 714 -16.66 -29.44 16.33
CA GLU A 714 -15.99 -30.70 16.71
C GLU A 714 -14.61 -30.86 16.03
N SER A 715 -14.28 -29.98 15.08
CA SER A 715 -13.02 -30.04 14.32
C SER A 715 -11.82 -29.99 15.26
N GLN A 716 -10.92 -30.96 15.12
CA GLN A 716 -9.71 -31.05 15.93
C GLN A 716 -8.61 -30.16 15.34
N ILE A 717 -8.24 -29.10 16.07
CA ILE A 717 -7.31 -28.06 15.63
C ILE A 717 -6.17 -27.94 16.67
N PRO A 718 -4.91 -27.76 16.25
CA PRO A 718 -3.80 -27.52 17.19
C PRO A 718 -3.79 -26.06 17.67
N TYR A 719 -3.11 -25.78 18.78
CA TYR A 719 -2.71 -24.42 19.14
C TYR A 719 -1.34 -24.09 18.54
N THR A 720 -0.87 -22.86 18.77
CA THR A 720 0.53 -22.43 18.59
C THR A 720 1.18 -22.19 19.95
N ASP A 721 2.39 -22.72 20.17
CA ASP A 721 3.20 -22.40 21.35
C ASP A 721 3.79 -20.99 21.19
N ARG A 722 3.56 -20.10 22.16
CA ARG A 722 3.95 -18.68 22.07
C ARG A 722 5.48 -18.47 22.08
N ASN A 723 6.25 -19.34 22.75
CA ASN A 723 7.69 -19.16 22.89
C ASN A 723 8.47 -19.65 21.65
N THR A 724 7.94 -20.65 20.96
CA THR A 724 8.59 -21.32 19.82
C THR A 724 7.90 -21.05 18.50
N PHE A 725 6.68 -20.51 18.53
CA PHE A 725 5.78 -20.29 17.39
C PHE A 725 5.44 -21.54 16.57
N LYS A 726 5.69 -22.72 17.11
CA LYS A 726 5.34 -24.00 16.48
C LYS A 726 3.93 -24.45 16.85
N LYS A 727 3.30 -25.23 15.98
CA LYS A 727 2.03 -25.90 16.29
C LYS A 727 2.21 -26.94 17.40
N THR A 728 1.22 -27.04 18.28
CA THR A 728 1.19 -28.06 19.34
C THR A 728 0.96 -29.44 18.73
N THR A 729 1.50 -30.48 19.37
CA THR A 729 1.26 -31.88 18.94
C THR A 729 -0.12 -32.39 19.31
N LYS A 730 -0.74 -31.81 20.34
CA LYS A 730 -2.13 -32.08 20.73
C LYS A 730 -3.05 -31.13 19.99
N THR A 731 -4.19 -31.67 19.56
CA THR A 731 -5.32 -30.92 18.98
C THR A 731 -6.48 -30.95 19.97
N VAL A 732 -7.35 -29.93 19.92
CA VAL A 732 -8.62 -29.89 20.64
C VAL A 732 -9.75 -29.48 19.71
N SER A 733 -11.00 -29.68 20.11
CA SER A 733 -12.15 -29.22 19.31
C SER A 733 -12.19 -27.70 19.23
N LEU A 734 -12.69 -27.15 18.13
CA LEU A 734 -12.93 -25.70 18.00
C LEU A 734 -13.76 -25.15 19.16
N LEU A 735 -14.75 -25.89 19.68
CA LEU A 735 -15.50 -25.47 20.88
C LEU A 735 -14.60 -25.17 22.09
N GLU A 736 -13.52 -25.94 22.29
CA GLU A 736 -12.57 -25.72 23.39
C GLU A 736 -11.67 -24.51 23.12
N HIS A 737 -11.32 -24.25 21.86
CA HIS A 737 -10.65 -23.01 21.47
C HIS A 737 -11.51 -21.78 21.81
N LEU A 738 -12.82 -21.82 21.51
CA LEU A 738 -13.75 -20.73 21.83
C LEU A 738 -13.89 -20.52 23.34
N ARG A 739 -13.93 -21.60 24.14
CA ARG A 739 -13.96 -21.49 25.61
C ARG A 739 -12.73 -20.77 26.14
N LYS A 740 -11.54 -21.16 25.66
CA LYS A 740 -10.28 -20.51 26.07
C LYS A 740 -10.25 -19.03 25.66
N GLU A 741 -10.74 -18.71 24.47
CA GLU A 741 -10.85 -17.34 23.96
C GLU A 741 -11.76 -16.47 24.84
N ILE A 742 -12.93 -16.99 25.24
CA ILE A 742 -13.84 -16.32 26.17
C ILE A 742 -13.22 -16.15 27.56
N ASP A 743 -12.49 -17.14 28.06
CA ASP A 743 -11.77 -17.04 29.33
C ASP A 743 -10.69 -15.96 29.31
N TYR A 744 -9.98 -15.78 28.18
CA TYR A 744 -9.06 -14.66 28.00
C TYR A 744 -9.78 -13.31 28.08
N ILE A 745 -10.90 -13.16 27.36
CA ILE A 745 -11.69 -11.92 27.37
C ILE A 745 -12.13 -11.58 28.80
N LYS A 746 -12.65 -12.56 29.54
CA LYS A 746 -13.05 -12.42 30.95
C LYS A 746 -11.87 -12.01 31.85
N GLY A 747 -10.70 -12.62 31.64
CA GLY A 747 -9.48 -12.32 32.38
C GLY A 747 -8.91 -10.92 32.11
N ASN A 748 -9.34 -10.27 31.04
CA ASN A 748 -8.86 -8.96 30.57
C ASN A 748 -9.94 -7.87 30.59
N PHE A 749 -11.01 -8.04 31.37
CA PHE A 749 -11.91 -6.93 31.66
C PHE A 749 -11.27 -5.90 32.61
N LEU A 750 -11.68 -4.64 32.50
CA LEU A 750 -11.37 -3.63 33.51
C LEU A 750 -11.94 -4.08 34.86
N ALA A 751 -11.17 -3.88 35.93
CA ALA A 751 -11.49 -4.41 37.25
C ALA A 751 -12.88 -3.99 37.73
N GLY A 752 -13.72 -4.97 38.07
CA GLY A 752 -15.08 -4.73 38.56
C GLY A 752 -16.12 -4.42 37.48
N THR A 753 -15.79 -4.61 36.21
CA THR A 753 -16.68 -4.36 35.05
C THR A 753 -16.65 -5.54 34.06
N TYR A 754 -17.48 -5.44 33.02
CA TYR A 754 -17.47 -6.30 31.83
C TYR A 754 -16.86 -5.60 30.61
N LEU A 755 -16.11 -4.51 30.79
CA LEU A 755 -15.52 -3.75 29.70
C LEU A 755 -14.16 -4.36 29.32
N SER A 756 -14.02 -4.84 28.08
CA SER A 756 -12.72 -5.29 27.53
C SER A 756 -11.69 -4.18 27.65
N CYS A 757 -10.55 -4.48 28.27
CA CYS A 757 -9.44 -3.54 28.32
C CYS A 757 -8.93 -3.25 26.90
N TYR A 758 -8.33 -2.08 26.73
CA TYR A 758 -7.82 -1.64 25.44
C TYR A 758 -6.61 -2.47 24.98
N GLY A 759 -5.79 -2.93 25.93
CA GLY A 759 -4.57 -3.66 25.61
C GLY A 759 -3.65 -2.79 24.74
N ASP A 760 -3.12 -3.35 23.66
CA ASP A 760 -2.22 -2.65 22.75
C ASP A 760 -2.90 -1.76 21.71
N GLY A 761 -4.23 -1.71 21.64
CA GLY A 761 -4.94 -0.90 20.65
C GLY A 761 -6.34 -1.43 20.31
N ASP A 762 -7.03 -0.72 19.43
CA ASP A 762 -8.20 -1.23 18.71
C ASP A 762 -7.93 -1.23 17.19
N TRP A 763 -9.00 -1.18 16.38
CA TRP A 763 -8.91 -1.15 14.92
C TRP A 763 -8.09 0.04 14.38
N ASP A 764 -8.14 1.20 15.05
CA ASP A 764 -7.31 2.34 14.66
C ASP A 764 -5.90 2.14 15.19
N ASP A 765 -5.13 1.54 14.32
CA ASP A 765 -3.73 1.22 14.46
C ASP A 765 -2.88 2.41 14.94
N THR A 766 -3.29 3.64 14.66
CA THR A 766 -2.54 4.84 15.03
C THR A 766 -2.77 5.32 16.46
N LEU A 767 -3.86 4.88 17.08
CA LEU A 767 -4.27 5.27 18.44
C LEU A 767 -3.75 4.31 19.52
N GLN A 768 -2.66 3.61 19.25
CA GLN A 768 -1.98 2.79 20.26
C GLN A 768 -1.66 3.64 21.50
N PRO A 769 -1.91 3.10 22.71
CA PRO A 769 -1.75 3.84 23.94
C PRO A 769 -0.28 4.18 24.18
N TYR A 770 0.00 5.41 24.60
CA TYR A 770 1.37 5.87 24.84
C TYR A 770 2.07 5.07 25.96
N ASP A 771 1.38 4.77 27.06
CA ASP A 771 1.96 4.08 28.23
C ASP A 771 1.14 2.85 28.70
N SER A 772 1.74 2.09 29.63
CA SER A 772 1.16 0.85 30.16
C SER A 772 -0.06 1.05 31.07
N ARG A 773 -0.26 2.24 31.65
CA ARG A 773 -1.45 2.55 32.45
C ARG A 773 -2.66 2.66 31.54
N LEU A 774 -2.51 3.36 30.41
CA LEU A 774 -3.55 3.44 29.38
C LEU A 774 -3.90 2.04 28.83
N LYS A 775 -2.91 1.17 28.57
CA LYS A 775 -3.18 -0.22 28.14
C LYS A 775 -4.10 -0.99 29.09
N LYS A 776 -3.86 -0.84 30.40
CA LYS A 776 -4.53 -1.63 31.44
C LYS A 776 -5.88 -1.06 31.88
N ASN A 777 -5.99 0.27 31.93
CA ASN A 777 -7.10 0.97 32.58
C ASN A 777 -8.03 1.69 31.59
N MET A 778 -7.75 1.61 30.28
CA MET A 778 -8.62 2.18 29.24
C MET A 778 -9.48 1.09 28.60
N ALA A 779 -10.69 1.43 28.18
CA ALA A 779 -11.51 0.60 27.30
C ALA A 779 -11.98 1.42 26.10
N SER A 780 -11.87 0.84 24.90
CA SER A 780 -12.44 1.41 23.68
C SER A 780 -13.93 1.12 23.62
N SER A 781 -14.75 2.16 23.50
CA SER A 781 -16.20 2.00 23.35
C SER A 781 -16.55 1.22 22.09
N TRP A 782 -15.71 1.29 21.06
CA TRP A 782 -15.86 0.50 19.84
C TRP A 782 -15.58 -0.98 20.07
N THR A 783 -14.48 -1.32 20.74
CA THR A 783 -14.14 -2.73 21.05
C THR A 783 -15.23 -3.36 21.91
N VAL A 784 -15.74 -2.64 22.92
CA VAL A 784 -16.84 -3.11 23.77
C VAL A 784 -18.11 -3.37 22.95
N ALA A 785 -18.47 -2.46 22.03
CA ALA A 785 -19.62 -2.66 21.15
C ALA A 785 -19.43 -3.84 20.18
N LEU A 786 -18.20 -4.08 19.69
CA LEU A 786 -17.86 -5.23 18.86
C LEU A 786 -17.96 -6.55 19.66
N THR A 787 -17.45 -6.57 20.90
CA THR A 787 -17.57 -7.72 21.80
C THR A 787 -19.04 -8.03 22.07
N TYR A 788 -19.86 -7.02 22.39
CA TYR A 788 -21.31 -7.20 22.58
C TYR A 788 -21.97 -7.83 21.35
N GLN A 789 -21.75 -7.24 20.16
CA GLN A 789 -22.31 -7.75 18.90
C GLN A 789 -21.97 -9.23 18.69
N THR A 790 -20.69 -9.57 18.88
CA THR A 790 -20.16 -10.90 18.62
C THR A 790 -20.72 -11.93 19.60
N LEU A 791 -20.69 -11.62 20.90
CA LEU A 791 -21.18 -12.53 21.94
C LEU A 791 -22.71 -12.71 21.88
N LYS A 792 -23.46 -11.67 21.52
CA LYS A 792 -24.91 -11.75 21.31
C LYS A 792 -25.24 -12.78 20.22
N GLN A 793 -24.57 -12.71 19.07
CA GLN A 793 -24.79 -13.66 17.98
C GLN A 793 -24.34 -15.08 18.35
N LEU A 794 -23.20 -15.22 19.04
CA LEU A 794 -22.74 -16.53 19.51
C LEU A 794 -23.73 -17.18 20.48
N THR A 795 -24.33 -16.39 21.37
CA THR A 795 -25.38 -16.85 22.28
C THR A 795 -26.53 -17.48 21.49
N GLU A 796 -27.04 -16.79 20.47
CA GLU A 796 -28.14 -17.25 19.62
C GLU A 796 -27.81 -18.55 18.89
N VAL A 797 -26.67 -18.60 18.17
CA VAL A 797 -26.33 -19.78 17.35
C VAL A 797 -25.93 -21.01 18.17
N LEU A 798 -25.42 -20.83 19.39
CA LEU A 798 -24.99 -21.93 20.26
C LEU A 798 -26.09 -22.46 21.19
N ALA A 799 -27.25 -21.79 21.28
CA ALA A 799 -28.29 -22.07 22.27
C ALA A 799 -28.72 -23.55 22.32
N GLU A 800 -28.84 -24.22 21.17
CA GLU A 800 -29.24 -25.62 21.11
C GLU A 800 -28.06 -26.61 21.18
N LYS A 801 -26.88 -26.22 20.67
CA LYS A 801 -25.74 -27.13 20.46
C LYS A 801 -24.73 -27.13 21.59
N ALA A 802 -24.59 -26.00 22.30
CA ALA A 802 -23.75 -25.85 23.47
C ALA A 802 -24.47 -24.99 24.53
N PRO A 803 -25.62 -25.46 25.07
CA PRO A 803 -26.52 -24.64 25.88
C PRO A 803 -25.86 -24.04 27.14
N GLU A 804 -25.02 -24.82 27.83
CA GLU A 804 -24.32 -24.33 29.03
C GLU A 804 -23.34 -23.20 28.68
N PHE A 805 -22.63 -23.32 27.56
CA PHE A 805 -21.70 -22.28 27.11
C PHE A 805 -22.43 -21.06 26.56
N SER A 806 -23.53 -21.26 25.84
CA SER A 806 -24.42 -20.19 25.39
C SER A 806 -24.97 -19.38 26.58
N LEU A 807 -25.38 -20.03 27.66
CA LEU A 807 -25.85 -19.35 28.88
C LEU A 807 -24.74 -18.53 29.55
N GLU A 808 -23.51 -19.06 29.64
CA GLU A 808 -22.35 -18.31 30.14
C GLU A 808 -22.10 -17.04 29.31
N ILE A 809 -22.12 -17.17 27.97
CA ILE A 809 -21.95 -16.02 27.07
C ILE A 809 -23.11 -15.02 27.23
N ALA A 810 -24.34 -15.49 27.43
CA ALA A 810 -25.51 -14.62 27.65
C ALA A 810 -25.37 -13.73 28.90
N GLU A 811 -24.75 -14.25 29.96
CA GLU A 811 -24.42 -13.46 31.16
C GLU A 811 -23.42 -12.34 30.83
N LEU A 812 -22.40 -12.63 30.01
CA LEU A 812 -21.44 -11.63 29.54
C LEU A 812 -22.12 -10.55 28.69
N VAL A 813 -23.00 -10.93 27.75
CA VAL A 813 -23.77 -9.99 26.92
C VAL A 813 -24.56 -9.02 27.79
N THR A 814 -25.24 -9.55 28.81
CA THR A 814 -26.03 -8.75 29.76
C THR A 814 -25.14 -7.81 30.59
N GLY A 815 -23.99 -8.31 31.05
CA GLY A 815 -23.01 -7.52 31.80
C GLY A 815 -22.41 -6.38 30.97
N ILE A 816 -21.99 -6.68 29.73
CA ILE A 816 -21.44 -5.71 28.79
C ILE A 816 -22.46 -4.62 28.47
N GLU A 817 -23.71 -5.00 28.15
CA GLU A 817 -24.75 -4.01 27.84
C GLU A 817 -25.03 -3.07 29.02
N LYS A 818 -25.09 -3.63 30.24
CA LYS A 818 -25.29 -2.84 31.46
C LYS A 818 -24.14 -1.86 31.68
N ASP A 819 -22.89 -2.32 31.56
CA ASP A 819 -21.73 -1.48 31.80
C ASP A 819 -21.51 -0.46 30.67
N PHE A 820 -21.79 -0.80 29.42
CA PHE A 820 -21.80 0.15 28.31
C PHE A 820 -22.80 1.29 28.59
N LYS A 821 -24.03 0.95 28.97
CA LYS A 821 -25.04 1.96 29.34
C LYS A 821 -24.58 2.82 30.51
N LYS A 822 -23.97 2.22 31.53
CA LYS A 822 -23.51 2.91 32.74
C LYS A 822 -22.30 3.83 32.50
N TYR A 823 -21.37 3.45 31.64
CA TYR A 823 -20.07 4.13 31.54
C TYR A 823 -19.85 4.87 30.22
N MET A 824 -20.53 4.47 29.15
CA MET A 824 -20.31 4.98 27.79
C MET A 824 -21.54 5.66 27.18
N LEU A 825 -22.72 5.57 27.81
CA LEU A 825 -23.97 6.13 27.30
C LEU A 825 -24.73 6.99 28.35
N GLN A 826 -24.00 7.65 29.25
CA GLN A 826 -24.58 8.56 30.25
C GLN A 826 -24.79 9.99 29.74
N THR A 827 -24.25 10.31 28.57
CA THR A 827 -24.36 11.60 27.88
C THR A 827 -24.96 11.38 26.50
N ASP A 828 -25.25 12.47 25.78
CA ASP A 828 -25.75 12.41 24.39
C ASP A 828 -24.68 11.96 23.38
N VAL A 829 -23.46 11.65 23.83
CA VAL A 829 -22.30 11.33 22.97
C VAL A 829 -21.55 10.13 23.54
N ILE A 830 -21.45 9.04 22.76
CA ILE A 830 -20.57 7.92 23.11
C ILE A 830 -19.10 8.38 23.06
N PRO A 831 -18.33 8.29 24.16
CA PRO A 831 -16.92 8.67 24.15
C PRO A 831 -16.11 7.70 23.29
N GLY A 832 -15.00 8.17 22.71
CA GLY A 832 -14.08 7.28 22.00
C GLY A 832 -13.50 6.20 22.91
N PHE A 833 -13.14 6.59 24.14
CA PHE A 833 -12.61 5.72 25.18
C PHE A 833 -13.12 6.14 26.57
N VAL A 834 -13.11 5.18 27.48
CA VAL A 834 -13.19 5.44 28.92
C VAL A 834 -11.88 5.05 29.57
N TYR A 835 -11.31 5.93 30.40
CA TYR A 835 -10.16 5.63 31.25
C TYR A 835 -10.65 5.57 32.70
N MET A 836 -10.41 4.44 33.38
CA MET A 836 -10.78 4.27 34.78
C MET A 836 -9.78 3.35 35.50
N GLU A 837 -9.15 3.85 36.55
CA GLU A 837 -8.32 3.03 37.46
C GLU A 837 -9.20 2.28 38.48
N ASP A 838 -10.35 2.87 38.80
CA ASP A 838 -11.41 2.28 39.61
C ASP A 838 -12.79 2.67 39.06
N PRO A 839 -13.84 1.87 39.32
CA PRO A 839 -15.18 2.13 38.76
C PRO A 839 -15.89 3.40 39.26
N GLU A 840 -15.36 4.12 40.25
CA GLU A 840 -15.93 5.36 40.79
C GLU A 840 -15.37 6.61 40.09
N HIS A 841 -14.17 6.52 39.51
CA HIS A 841 -13.49 7.62 38.81
C HIS A 841 -13.32 7.33 37.32
N VAL A 842 -14.32 7.73 36.53
CA VAL A 842 -14.34 7.52 35.08
C VAL A 842 -14.01 8.82 34.35
N GLU A 843 -12.99 8.75 33.51
CA GLU A 843 -12.60 9.81 32.58
C GLU A 843 -13.07 9.45 31.16
N LEU A 844 -13.78 10.37 30.50
CA LEU A 844 -14.22 10.23 29.12
C LEU A 844 -13.19 10.87 28.19
N MET A 845 -12.63 10.10 27.27
CA MET A 845 -11.63 10.56 26.30
C MET A 845 -12.21 10.52 24.88
N ILE A 846 -11.78 11.46 24.04
CA ILE A 846 -12.40 11.73 22.72
C ILE A 846 -13.91 11.92 22.90
N HIS A 847 -14.25 12.96 23.65
CA HIS A 847 -15.59 13.30 24.09
C HIS A 847 -15.66 14.84 24.25
N PRO A 848 -16.82 15.52 24.14
CA PRO A 848 -16.87 16.98 24.25
C PRO A 848 -16.32 17.58 25.55
N THR A 849 -16.21 16.78 26.61
CA THR A 849 -15.62 17.18 27.90
C THR A 849 -14.10 16.94 27.98
N ASP A 850 -13.50 16.29 27.00
CA ASP A 850 -12.07 15.97 26.96
C ASP A 850 -11.27 17.21 26.53
N THR A 851 -10.61 17.83 27.51
CA THR A 851 -9.71 18.95 27.29
C THR A 851 -8.25 18.52 27.08
N LYS A 852 -7.91 17.24 27.26
CA LYS A 852 -6.54 16.72 27.11
C LYS A 852 -6.20 16.46 25.65
N THR A 853 -7.04 15.71 24.95
CA THR A 853 -6.86 15.48 23.51
C THR A 853 -7.44 16.63 22.69
N GLY A 854 -8.50 17.26 23.21
CA GLY A 854 -9.30 18.27 22.52
C GLY A 854 -10.19 17.71 21.40
N ILE A 855 -10.16 16.40 21.14
CA ILE A 855 -10.98 15.71 20.15
C ILE A 855 -12.33 15.38 20.80
N GLN A 856 -13.43 15.60 20.08
CA GLN A 856 -14.76 15.58 20.70
C GLN A 856 -15.61 14.38 20.26
N TYR A 857 -15.42 13.90 19.03
CA TYR A 857 -16.26 12.88 18.44
C TYR A 857 -15.42 11.82 17.73
N ARG A 858 -15.82 10.55 17.87
CA ARG A 858 -15.22 9.40 17.19
C ARG A 858 -16.28 8.61 16.44
N LEU A 859 -16.05 8.33 15.16
CA LEU A 859 -16.99 7.64 14.28
C LEU A 859 -17.27 6.20 14.74
N LEU A 860 -16.19 5.48 15.08
CA LEU A 860 -16.20 4.03 15.29
C LEU A 860 -17.23 3.57 16.34
N PRO A 861 -17.22 4.09 17.58
CA PRO A 861 -18.17 3.65 18.60
C PRO A 861 -19.62 3.85 18.18
N MET A 862 -19.93 4.96 17.50
CA MET A 862 -21.28 5.26 17.04
C MET A 862 -21.74 4.22 16.00
N THR A 863 -20.95 3.98 14.95
CA THR A 863 -21.33 3.05 13.88
C THR A 863 -21.40 1.61 14.39
N ARG A 864 -20.45 1.15 15.20
CA ARG A 864 -20.47 -0.22 15.74
C ARG A 864 -21.62 -0.44 16.72
N SER A 865 -21.99 0.54 17.53
CA SER A 865 -23.14 0.44 18.45
C SER A 865 -24.49 0.37 17.71
N MET A 866 -24.59 1.04 16.55
CA MET A 866 -25.74 0.88 15.64
C MET A 866 -25.75 -0.52 15.00
N ILE A 867 -24.63 -0.97 14.44
CA ILE A 867 -24.53 -2.28 13.78
C ILE A 867 -24.86 -3.42 14.77
N GLY A 868 -24.31 -3.35 15.99
CA GLY A 868 -24.53 -4.34 17.05
C GLY A 868 -25.91 -4.27 17.71
N GLU A 869 -26.76 -3.33 17.31
CA GLU A 869 -28.06 -3.06 17.95
C GLU A 869 -27.94 -2.83 19.47
N LEU A 870 -26.95 -2.05 19.91
CA LEU A 870 -26.76 -1.73 21.33
C LEU A 870 -27.58 -0.50 21.74
N LEU A 871 -27.86 0.39 20.79
CA LEU A 871 -28.62 1.63 20.97
C LEU A 871 -30.12 1.40 20.80
N THR A 872 -30.93 2.23 21.45
CA THR A 872 -32.36 2.42 21.11
C THR A 872 -32.51 3.10 19.74
N PRO A 873 -33.69 3.06 19.10
CA PRO A 873 -33.93 3.78 17.86
C PRO A 873 -33.67 5.29 17.97
N GLU A 874 -34.07 5.91 19.07
CA GLU A 874 -33.89 7.33 19.32
C GLU A 874 -32.39 7.69 19.50
N GLU A 875 -31.65 6.87 20.24
CA GLU A 875 -30.20 7.02 20.42
C GLU A 875 -29.46 6.83 19.08
N ALA A 876 -29.83 5.83 18.29
CA ALA A 876 -29.22 5.59 16.98
C ALA A 876 -29.45 6.76 16.01
N GLU A 877 -30.67 7.31 15.98
CA GLU A 877 -30.97 8.51 15.18
C GLU A 877 -30.18 9.72 15.66
N ALA A 878 -30.09 9.95 16.97
CA ALA A 878 -29.32 11.07 17.54
C ALA A 878 -27.84 11.01 17.14
N HIS A 879 -27.23 9.82 17.23
CA HIS A 879 -25.83 9.63 16.82
C HIS A 879 -25.64 9.72 15.29
N TYR A 880 -26.62 9.31 14.49
CA TYR A 880 -26.59 9.55 13.05
C TYR A 880 -26.58 11.04 12.72
N GLN A 881 -27.44 11.83 13.38
CA GLN A 881 -27.45 13.29 13.22
C GLN A 881 -26.13 13.93 13.70
N LEU A 882 -25.53 13.40 14.76
CA LEU A 882 -24.22 13.84 15.22
C LEU A 882 -23.11 13.58 14.19
N ILE A 883 -23.08 12.40 13.57
CA ILE A 883 -22.16 12.08 12.47
C ILE A 883 -22.36 13.05 11.31
N ARG A 884 -23.61 13.27 10.89
CA ARG A 884 -24.00 14.24 9.84
C ARG A 884 -23.48 15.64 10.15
N GLN A 885 -23.59 16.06 11.41
CA GLN A 885 -23.20 17.40 11.83
C GLN A 885 -21.68 17.55 11.92
N GLU A 886 -20.98 16.58 12.50
CA GLU A 886 -19.60 16.77 12.98
C GLU A 886 -18.53 16.05 12.15
N LEU A 887 -18.89 14.98 11.43
CA LEU A 887 -17.94 14.09 10.76
C LEU A 887 -18.14 13.98 9.25
N TYR A 888 -19.21 14.57 8.71
CA TYR A 888 -19.59 14.47 7.32
C TYR A 888 -18.86 15.47 6.42
N HIS A 889 -18.29 14.99 5.32
CA HIS A 889 -17.51 15.77 4.36
C HIS A 889 -17.86 15.36 2.91
N PRO A 890 -17.46 16.14 1.88
CA PRO A 890 -17.75 15.81 0.49
C PRO A 890 -17.24 14.44 0.06
N ASP A 891 -16.07 14.05 0.56
CA ASP A 891 -15.35 12.81 0.25
C ASP A 891 -15.66 11.64 1.19
N GLY A 892 -16.66 11.78 2.08
CA GLY A 892 -17.09 10.72 3.00
C GLY A 892 -17.13 11.16 4.47
N VAL A 893 -17.12 10.20 5.38
CA VAL A 893 -17.13 10.46 6.83
C VAL A 893 -15.73 10.28 7.41
N ARG A 894 -15.36 11.15 8.34
CA ARG A 894 -14.06 11.11 9.02
C ARG A 894 -14.14 10.39 10.37
N LEU A 895 -13.04 9.73 10.75
CA LEU A 895 -12.84 8.97 11.98
C LEU A 895 -13.05 9.84 13.23
N MET A 896 -12.65 11.11 13.15
CA MET A 896 -12.72 12.09 14.23
C MET A 896 -13.03 13.48 13.65
N ASN A 897 -13.53 14.39 14.50
CA ASN A 897 -13.91 15.75 14.07
C ASN A 897 -12.73 16.73 13.96
N ARG A 898 -11.53 16.28 14.33
CA ARG A 898 -10.26 17.00 14.18
C ARG A 898 -9.10 16.02 14.30
N PRO A 899 -7.92 16.32 13.72
CA PRO A 899 -6.74 15.49 13.85
C PRO A 899 -6.25 15.43 15.31
N ALA A 900 -5.51 14.37 15.63
CA ALA A 900 -4.73 14.32 16.86
C ALA A 900 -3.72 15.49 16.88
N THR A 901 -3.42 15.98 18.08
CA THR A 901 -2.44 17.05 18.26
C THR A 901 -1.03 16.56 17.89
N TYR A 902 -0.35 17.33 17.06
CA TYR A 902 1.01 17.10 16.58
C TYR A 902 1.91 18.22 17.09
N GLN A 903 2.98 17.83 17.79
CA GLN A 903 3.99 18.74 18.32
C GLN A 903 5.37 18.15 18.03
N GLY A 904 5.84 18.31 16.78
CA GLY A 904 7.13 17.79 16.31
C GLY A 904 7.30 16.28 16.52
N GLY A 905 6.20 15.52 16.46
CA GLY A 905 6.22 14.07 16.56
C GLY A 905 6.38 13.46 17.96
N VAL A 906 6.25 14.26 19.01
CA VAL A 906 6.34 13.77 20.40
C VAL A 906 4.97 13.30 20.88
N SER A 907 4.87 12.04 21.30
CA SER A 907 3.63 11.45 21.83
C SER A 907 3.36 11.82 23.28
N THR A 908 2.08 12.02 23.58
CA THR A 908 1.53 12.35 24.90
C THR A 908 0.39 11.41 25.30
N ASN A 909 -0.55 11.14 24.39
CA ASN A 909 -1.70 10.24 24.64
C ASN A 909 -1.64 9.01 23.72
N PHE A 910 -1.41 9.25 22.43
CA PHE A 910 -1.34 8.22 21.40
C PHE A 910 0.03 8.18 20.74
N LYS A 911 0.45 6.99 20.29
CA LYS A 911 1.73 6.80 19.60
C LYS A 911 1.69 7.38 18.18
N ARG A 912 1.36 6.56 17.17
CA ARG A 912 1.54 6.90 15.75
C ARG A 912 0.71 8.09 15.29
N ALA A 913 -0.48 8.33 15.86
CA ALA A 913 -1.31 9.48 15.53
C ALA A 913 -0.66 10.84 15.87
N GLU A 914 0.20 10.87 16.89
CA GLU A 914 0.95 12.07 17.30
C GLU A 914 2.38 12.09 16.72
N GLN A 915 2.86 10.96 16.18
CA GLN A 915 4.19 10.82 15.57
C GLN A 915 4.20 11.04 14.06
N ALA A 916 3.12 10.75 13.34
CA ALA A 916 3.10 10.86 11.88
C ALA A 916 3.24 12.32 11.43
N ALA A 917 4.31 12.63 10.70
CA ALA A 917 4.59 13.94 10.13
C ALA A 917 3.78 14.18 8.84
N ASN A 918 3.56 13.11 8.07
CA ASN A 918 2.66 13.09 6.91
C ASN A 918 1.19 13.10 7.35
N PHE A 919 0.36 13.89 6.68
CA PHE A 919 -1.09 13.86 6.85
C PHE A 919 -1.73 12.90 5.83
N GLY A 920 -1.73 11.61 6.15
CA GLY A 920 -2.42 10.61 5.35
C GLY A 920 -2.64 9.30 6.08
N ARG A 921 -3.13 8.28 5.38
CA ARG A 921 -3.57 7.01 5.99
C ARG A 921 -4.65 7.24 7.06
N GLU A 922 -4.62 6.56 8.21
CA GLU A 922 -5.59 6.77 9.29
C GLU A 922 -5.48 8.19 9.88
N VAL A 923 -4.30 8.81 9.81
CA VAL A 923 -4.05 10.19 10.30
C VAL A 923 -4.77 11.25 9.47
N GLY A 924 -5.05 10.97 8.18
CA GLY A 924 -5.88 11.80 7.31
C GLY A 924 -7.38 11.79 7.68
N LEU A 925 -7.77 10.89 8.60
CA LEU A 925 -9.09 10.71 9.19
C LEU A 925 -10.19 10.20 8.26
N GLN A 926 -10.07 10.29 6.94
CA GLN A 926 -10.94 9.52 6.04
C GLN A 926 -10.18 8.24 5.67
N TYR A 927 -10.38 7.20 6.48
CA TYR A 927 -9.94 5.86 6.12
C TYR A 927 -11.12 5.08 5.56
N VAL A 928 -11.02 4.69 4.29
CA VAL A 928 -12.15 4.22 3.46
C VAL A 928 -12.84 3.00 4.07
N HIS A 929 -12.08 2.12 4.73
CA HIS A 929 -12.64 0.99 5.46
C HIS A 929 -13.67 1.43 6.52
N ALA A 930 -13.39 2.46 7.31
CA ALA A 930 -14.33 2.94 8.33
C ALA A 930 -15.56 3.62 7.70
N HIS A 931 -15.39 4.26 6.54
CA HIS A 931 -16.51 4.78 5.75
C HIS A 931 -17.43 3.66 5.24
N ILE A 932 -16.87 2.51 4.83
CA ILE A 932 -17.67 1.34 4.47
C ILE A 932 -18.46 0.80 5.67
N ARG A 933 -17.89 0.83 6.89
CA ARG A 933 -18.63 0.49 8.12
C ARG A 933 -19.69 1.53 8.49
N PHE A 934 -19.51 2.80 8.16
CA PHE A 934 -20.59 3.77 8.23
C PHE A 934 -21.73 3.40 7.27
N THR A 935 -21.41 2.99 6.05
CA THR A 935 -22.39 2.52 5.06
C THR A 935 -23.16 1.29 5.57
N GLU A 936 -22.48 0.34 6.23
CA GLU A 936 -23.11 -0.80 6.93
C GLU A 936 -24.11 -0.35 8.00
N ALA A 937 -23.72 0.61 8.85
CA ALA A 937 -24.61 1.18 9.85
C ALA A 937 -25.83 1.86 9.20
N MET A 938 -25.63 2.63 8.12
CA MET A 938 -26.73 3.30 7.41
C MET A 938 -27.72 2.30 6.80
N ALA A 939 -27.25 1.17 6.27
CA ALA A 939 -28.12 0.09 5.80
C ALA A 939 -28.92 -0.55 6.95
N LYS A 940 -28.29 -0.71 8.12
CA LYS A 940 -28.96 -1.21 9.33
C LYS A 940 -30.10 -0.28 9.77
N LEU A 941 -29.91 1.04 9.71
CA LEU A 941 -30.93 2.06 10.00
C LEU A 941 -31.95 2.27 8.86
N GLY A 942 -31.68 1.77 7.65
CA GLY A 942 -32.53 2.00 6.46
C GLY A 942 -32.39 3.38 5.82
N LYS A 943 -31.24 4.03 5.98
CA LYS A 943 -30.94 5.34 5.37
C LYS A 943 -30.48 5.16 3.92
N ALA A 944 -31.40 4.85 3.01
CA ALA A 944 -31.08 4.49 1.63
C ALA A 944 -30.21 5.51 0.89
N ASP A 945 -30.51 6.80 0.99
CA ASP A 945 -29.71 7.84 0.32
C ASP A 945 -28.25 7.83 0.80
N GLU A 946 -28.03 7.59 2.11
CA GLU A 946 -26.70 7.53 2.70
C GLU A 946 -25.95 6.25 2.29
N VAL A 947 -26.65 5.13 2.10
CA VAL A 947 -26.05 3.87 1.63
C VAL A 947 -25.48 4.05 0.22
N TRP A 948 -26.29 4.55 -0.72
CA TRP A 948 -25.88 4.69 -2.11
C TRP A 948 -24.85 5.81 -2.29
N ARG A 949 -25.00 6.93 -1.57
CA ARG A 949 -23.95 7.94 -1.51
C ARG A 949 -22.64 7.38 -0.94
N GLY A 950 -22.72 6.54 0.09
CA GLY A 950 -21.56 5.88 0.70
C GLY A 950 -20.80 4.99 -0.28
N PHE A 951 -21.47 4.36 -1.24
CA PHE A 951 -20.79 3.62 -2.31
C PHE A 951 -20.13 4.53 -3.36
N SER A 952 -20.80 5.62 -3.76
CA SER A 952 -20.35 6.49 -4.84
C SER A 952 -19.15 7.37 -4.46
N VAL A 953 -19.11 7.95 -3.25
CA VAL A 953 -18.05 8.91 -2.88
C VAL A 953 -16.66 8.27 -2.67
N ILE A 954 -16.62 6.94 -2.54
CA ILE A 954 -15.38 6.16 -2.48
C ILE A 954 -15.16 5.26 -3.71
N ASN A 955 -15.92 5.50 -4.79
CA ASN A 955 -15.70 4.83 -6.06
C ASN A 955 -14.61 5.57 -6.85
N PRO A 956 -13.47 4.93 -7.19
CA PRO A 956 -12.39 5.58 -7.94
C PRO A 956 -12.72 5.79 -9.43
N VAL A 957 -13.77 5.16 -9.97
CA VAL A 957 -14.23 5.33 -11.36
C VAL A 957 -14.88 6.70 -11.52
N GLN A 958 -14.24 7.59 -12.28
CA GLN A 958 -14.68 8.97 -12.49
C GLN A 958 -14.95 9.74 -11.17
N ILE A 959 -14.09 9.53 -10.17
CA ILE A 959 -14.30 10.06 -8.80
C ILE A 959 -14.54 11.58 -8.75
N THR A 960 -13.92 12.34 -9.67
CA THR A 960 -14.07 13.80 -9.75
C THR A 960 -15.48 14.25 -10.11
N ASP A 961 -16.30 13.39 -10.72
CA ASP A 961 -17.69 13.67 -11.04
C ASP A 961 -18.60 13.60 -9.80
N VAL A 962 -18.18 12.84 -8.79
CA VAL A 962 -18.93 12.60 -7.55
C VAL A 962 -18.39 13.46 -6.41
N VAL A 963 -17.07 13.64 -6.35
CA VAL A 963 -16.35 14.40 -5.32
C VAL A 963 -15.53 15.49 -5.99
N ALA A 964 -16.11 16.69 -6.11
CA ALA A 964 -15.56 17.78 -6.91
C ALA A 964 -14.16 18.25 -6.47
N ASN A 965 -13.82 18.14 -5.18
CA ASN A 965 -12.50 18.49 -4.64
C ASN A 965 -11.52 17.29 -4.58
N ALA A 966 -11.88 16.12 -5.10
CA ALA A 966 -10.95 14.99 -5.17
C ALA A 966 -9.92 15.17 -6.28
N GLU A 967 -8.68 14.85 -5.98
CA GLU A 967 -7.64 14.65 -6.99
C GLU A 967 -7.83 13.30 -7.68
N ARG A 968 -7.42 13.27 -8.95
CA ARG A 968 -7.44 12.08 -9.80
C ARG A 968 -6.60 10.97 -9.18
N ARG A 969 -7.00 9.73 -9.44
CA ARG A 969 -6.32 8.52 -8.97
C ARG A 969 -6.55 7.37 -9.95
N GLN A 970 -5.86 6.26 -9.72
CA GLN A 970 -6.03 5.05 -10.51
C GLN A 970 -7.47 4.53 -10.33
N SER A 971 -8.20 4.37 -11.44
CA SER A 971 -9.65 4.16 -11.39
C SER A 971 -10.08 2.71 -11.24
N ASN A 972 -9.16 1.75 -11.33
CA ASN A 972 -9.42 0.32 -11.16
C ASN A 972 -8.80 -0.29 -9.88
N ALA A 973 -8.34 0.54 -8.95
CA ALA A 973 -7.71 0.08 -7.71
C ALA A 973 -8.38 0.69 -6.49
N TYR A 974 -8.57 -0.12 -5.45
CA TYR A 974 -8.97 0.39 -4.14
C TYR A 974 -7.93 1.37 -3.60
N PHE A 975 -8.39 2.47 -2.99
CA PHE A 975 -7.55 3.42 -2.26
C PHE A 975 -7.94 3.39 -0.77
N SER A 976 -6.95 3.34 0.12
CA SER A 976 -7.16 3.11 1.56
C SER A 976 -7.67 4.33 2.32
N SER A 977 -7.35 5.53 1.85
CA SER A 977 -7.66 6.79 2.52
C SER A 977 -7.95 7.92 1.53
N SER A 978 -8.69 8.94 1.99
CA SER A 978 -8.90 10.21 1.31
C SER A 978 -8.31 11.34 2.16
N ASP A 979 -7.11 11.75 1.81
CA ASP A 979 -6.26 12.59 2.64
C ASP A 979 -6.33 14.04 2.15
N GLY A 980 -6.56 15.00 3.04
CA GLY A 980 -6.47 16.41 2.67
C GLY A 980 -5.09 16.77 2.12
N ASN A 981 -4.99 17.55 1.04
CA ASN A 981 -3.71 17.97 0.46
C ASN A 981 -3.04 19.07 1.30
N PHE A 982 -2.82 18.77 2.58
CA PHE A 982 -2.03 19.59 3.51
C PHE A 982 -0.59 19.13 3.47
N LYS A 983 0.34 20.08 3.31
CA LYS A 983 1.77 19.80 3.26
C LYS A 983 2.40 19.47 4.61
N THR A 984 1.75 19.83 5.72
CA THR A 984 2.21 19.55 7.10
C THR A 984 1.03 19.29 8.04
N ARG A 985 1.31 18.62 9.17
CA ARG A 985 0.33 18.45 10.28
C ARG A 985 -0.14 19.74 10.92
N TYR A 986 0.71 20.78 10.93
CA TYR A 986 0.34 22.10 11.44
C TYR A 986 -0.73 22.74 10.56
N ALA A 987 -0.55 22.71 9.24
CA ALA A 987 -1.56 23.17 8.29
C ALA A 987 -2.85 22.36 8.42
N ALA A 988 -2.76 21.03 8.51
CA ALA A 988 -3.93 20.18 8.70
C ALA A 988 -4.69 20.48 10.00
N GLN A 989 -4.01 20.85 11.08
CA GLN A 989 -4.63 21.23 12.35
C GLN A 989 -5.34 22.59 12.28
N GLU A 990 -4.71 23.58 11.67
CA GLU A 990 -5.23 24.94 11.58
C GLU A 990 -6.40 25.03 10.60
N HIS A 991 -6.28 24.35 9.46
CA HIS A 991 -7.18 24.47 8.32
C HIS A 991 -8.11 23.27 8.14
N PHE A 992 -8.22 22.38 9.13
CA PHE A 992 -9.01 21.14 9.03
C PHE A 992 -10.45 21.36 8.57
N SER A 993 -11.07 22.48 8.98
CA SER A 993 -12.46 22.81 8.61
C SER A 993 -12.68 23.00 7.11
N GLU A 994 -11.63 23.31 6.34
CA GLU A 994 -11.69 23.48 4.89
C GLU A 994 -12.00 22.16 4.17
N LEU A 995 -11.71 21.00 4.80
CA LEU A 995 -12.13 19.69 4.27
C LEU A 995 -13.65 19.56 4.25
N LYS A 996 -14.34 20.18 5.23
CA LYS A 996 -15.78 20.05 5.40
C LYS A 996 -16.54 20.87 4.36
N THR A 997 -15.99 22.03 3.97
CA THR A 997 -16.51 22.88 2.90
C THR A 997 -16.07 22.40 1.51
N GLY A 998 -14.99 21.61 1.43
CA GLY A 998 -14.41 21.16 0.16
C GLY A 998 -13.47 22.20 -0.46
N ASP A 999 -13.01 23.17 0.32
CA ASP A 999 -12.11 24.24 -0.15
C ASP A 999 -10.67 23.75 -0.37
N VAL A 1000 -10.28 22.65 0.30
CA VAL A 1000 -9.00 21.97 0.08
C VAL A 1000 -9.22 20.69 -0.73
N THR A 1001 -8.29 20.38 -1.63
CA THR A 1001 -8.33 19.14 -2.40
C THR A 1001 -8.02 17.92 -1.52
N VAL A 1002 -8.53 16.75 -1.91
CA VAL A 1002 -8.25 15.48 -1.24
C VAL A 1002 -7.63 14.47 -2.19
N LYS A 1003 -6.57 13.79 -1.74
CA LYS A 1003 -5.80 12.82 -2.52
C LYS A 1003 -6.01 11.38 -2.05
N GLY A 1004 -5.77 10.42 -2.94
CA GLY A 1004 -5.93 8.99 -2.66
C GLY A 1004 -4.73 8.39 -1.92
N GLY A 1005 -5.02 7.56 -0.92
CA GLY A 1005 -4.03 6.79 -0.16
C GLY A 1005 -3.45 5.57 -0.89
N TRP A 1006 -2.89 4.65 -0.09
CA TRP A 1006 -2.29 3.39 -0.56
C TRP A 1006 -3.29 2.46 -1.22
N ARG A 1007 -2.80 1.55 -2.08
CA ARG A 1007 -3.65 0.85 -3.04
C ARG A 1007 -3.63 -0.67 -2.95
N ILE A 1008 -4.76 -1.25 -3.37
CA ILE A 1008 -5.04 -2.69 -3.50
C ILE A 1008 -5.12 -3.43 -2.15
N TYR A 1009 -4.06 -3.42 -1.34
CA TYR A 1009 -3.97 -4.22 -0.13
C TYR A 1009 -4.81 -3.65 1.00
N SER A 1010 -6.01 -4.20 1.19
CA SER A 1010 -6.91 -3.86 2.29
C SER A 1010 -8.03 -4.90 2.40
N SER A 1011 -8.67 -4.96 3.58
CA SER A 1011 -9.99 -5.59 3.70
C SER A 1011 -11.09 -4.83 2.95
N GLY A 1012 -10.86 -3.54 2.65
CA GLY A 1012 -11.81 -2.61 2.02
C GLY A 1012 -12.57 -3.18 0.81
N PRO A 1013 -11.89 -3.72 -0.22
CA PRO A 1013 -12.55 -4.31 -1.39
C PRO A 1013 -13.58 -5.40 -1.02
N GLY A 1014 -13.21 -6.32 -0.13
CA GLY A 1014 -14.08 -7.42 0.28
C GLY A 1014 -15.29 -6.95 1.09
N ILE A 1015 -15.08 -6.03 2.05
CA ILE A 1015 -16.19 -5.49 2.85
C ILE A 1015 -17.09 -4.57 2.01
N TYR A 1016 -16.56 -3.84 1.03
CA TYR A 1016 -17.36 -3.05 0.08
C TYR A 1016 -18.34 -3.93 -0.68
N MET A 1017 -17.83 -5.04 -1.24
CA MET A 1017 -18.65 -6.02 -1.96
C MET A 1017 -19.72 -6.65 -1.07
N ASN A 1018 -19.37 -6.97 0.19
CA ASN A 1018 -20.35 -7.45 1.15
C ASN A 1018 -21.44 -6.40 1.44
N GLN A 1019 -21.07 -5.13 1.67
CA GLN A 1019 -22.06 -4.09 1.91
C GLN A 1019 -22.95 -3.88 0.68
N LEU A 1020 -22.40 -3.88 -0.53
CA LEU A 1020 -23.15 -3.72 -1.77
C LEU A 1020 -24.17 -4.86 -1.96
N ILE A 1021 -23.75 -6.12 -1.87
CA ILE A 1021 -24.59 -7.29 -2.14
C ILE A 1021 -25.54 -7.59 -0.98
N SER A 1022 -25.00 -7.69 0.24
CA SER A 1022 -25.73 -8.20 1.41
C SER A 1022 -26.64 -7.15 2.06
N ASN A 1023 -26.26 -5.87 2.01
CA ASN A 1023 -26.90 -4.81 2.80
C ASN A 1023 -27.51 -3.68 1.96
N GLY A 1024 -26.95 -3.35 0.79
CA GLY A 1024 -27.53 -2.43 -0.17
C GLY A 1024 -28.58 -3.10 -1.05
N LEU A 1025 -28.16 -4.06 -1.87
CA LEU A 1025 -29.02 -4.90 -2.72
C LEU A 1025 -29.83 -5.92 -1.89
N GLY A 1026 -29.37 -6.21 -0.67
CA GLY A 1026 -30.16 -6.90 0.35
C GLY A 1026 -30.26 -8.41 0.20
N ILE A 1027 -29.27 -9.09 -0.39
CA ILE A 1027 -29.31 -10.55 -0.61
C ILE A 1027 -28.45 -11.27 0.41
N ARG A 1028 -29.06 -11.96 1.38
CA ARG A 1028 -28.35 -12.71 2.43
C ARG A 1028 -28.88 -14.13 2.58
N LYS A 1029 -28.02 -15.13 2.42
CA LYS A 1029 -28.32 -16.53 2.75
C LYS A 1029 -28.16 -16.81 4.24
N GLU A 1030 -29.01 -17.64 4.79
CA GLU A 1030 -28.82 -18.32 6.07
C GLU A 1030 -29.06 -19.83 5.86
N SER A 1031 -28.88 -20.62 6.92
CA SER A 1031 -28.83 -22.09 6.82
C SER A 1031 -30.05 -22.70 6.11
N ASP A 1032 -31.25 -22.19 6.41
CA ASP A 1032 -32.54 -22.73 5.99
C ASP A 1032 -33.38 -21.75 5.15
N HIS A 1033 -32.97 -20.49 5.01
CA HIS A 1033 -33.68 -19.47 4.25
C HIS A 1033 -32.77 -18.46 3.54
N LEU A 1034 -33.33 -17.74 2.56
CA LEU A 1034 -32.73 -16.57 1.93
C LEU A 1034 -33.50 -15.33 2.39
N ILE A 1035 -32.76 -14.30 2.77
CA ILE A 1035 -33.27 -13.00 3.23
C ILE A 1035 -33.12 -12.00 2.09
N PHE A 1036 -34.22 -11.32 1.81
CA PHE A 1036 -34.31 -10.19 0.89
C PHE A 1036 -34.61 -8.91 1.69
N ASP A 1037 -33.62 -8.06 1.86
CA ASP A 1037 -33.67 -6.84 2.67
C ASP A 1037 -33.03 -5.65 1.94
N PRO A 1038 -33.56 -5.27 0.76
CA PRO A 1038 -32.97 -4.20 -0.03
C PRO A 1038 -33.12 -2.84 0.66
N ILE A 1039 -32.07 -2.03 0.60
CA ILE A 1039 -32.03 -0.65 1.09
C ILE A 1039 -31.79 0.25 -0.12
N LEU A 1040 -32.87 0.53 -0.83
CA LEU A 1040 -32.87 1.24 -2.12
C LEU A 1040 -33.61 2.57 -2.00
N THR A 1041 -33.11 3.57 -2.71
CA THR A 1041 -33.83 4.83 -2.89
C THR A 1041 -34.98 4.62 -3.88
N LYS A 1042 -36.01 5.48 -3.84
CA LYS A 1042 -37.12 5.42 -4.81
C LYS A 1042 -36.67 5.62 -6.26
N GLU A 1043 -35.52 6.28 -6.47
CA GLU A 1043 -34.95 6.49 -7.79
C GLU A 1043 -34.48 5.16 -8.42
N LEU A 1044 -34.14 4.15 -7.61
CA LEU A 1044 -33.72 2.82 -8.05
C LEU A 1044 -34.90 1.86 -8.31
N ASP A 1045 -36.14 2.35 -8.34
CA ASP A 1045 -37.30 1.57 -8.79
C ASP A 1045 -37.10 1.07 -10.22
N GLY A 1046 -37.22 -0.24 -10.45
CA GLY A 1046 -36.91 -0.87 -11.73
C GLY A 1046 -35.45 -1.31 -11.90
N LEU A 1047 -34.61 -1.21 -10.85
CA LEU A 1047 -33.28 -1.81 -10.85
C LEU A 1047 -33.38 -3.33 -11.07
N ILE A 1048 -32.53 -3.85 -11.93
CA ILE A 1048 -32.38 -5.29 -12.16
C ILE A 1048 -30.98 -5.70 -11.72
N PHE A 1049 -30.92 -6.66 -10.80
CA PHE A 1049 -29.69 -7.30 -10.34
C PHE A 1049 -29.64 -8.74 -10.84
N LYS A 1050 -28.70 -9.01 -11.76
CA LYS A 1050 -28.37 -10.36 -12.17
C LYS A 1050 -27.42 -10.98 -11.15
N TYR A 1051 -27.80 -12.13 -10.61
CA TYR A 1051 -27.03 -12.83 -9.58
C TYR A 1051 -27.31 -14.32 -9.59
N GLU A 1052 -26.61 -15.09 -8.75
CA GLU A 1052 -26.94 -16.49 -8.46
C GLU A 1052 -27.56 -16.61 -7.08
N CYS A 1053 -28.72 -17.25 -6.98
CA CYS A 1053 -29.37 -17.56 -5.72
C CYS A 1053 -29.52 -19.07 -5.58
N LEU A 1054 -28.91 -19.64 -4.54
CA LEU A 1054 -29.00 -21.06 -4.21
C LEU A 1054 -28.56 -21.99 -5.36
N GLY A 1055 -27.56 -21.59 -6.14
CA GLY A 1055 -27.05 -22.35 -7.30
C GLY A 1055 -27.80 -22.09 -8.61
N VAL A 1056 -28.75 -21.15 -8.64
CA VAL A 1056 -29.57 -20.84 -9.81
C VAL A 1056 -29.33 -19.40 -10.26
N PRO A 1057 -28.91 -19.15 -11.50
CA PRO A 1057 -28.85 -17.80 -12.05
C PRO A 1057 -30.24 -17.17 -12.12
N VAL A 1058 -30.37 -15.94 -11.63
CA VAL A 1058 -31.63 -15.20 -11.55
C VAL A 1058 -31.46 -13.74 -11.95
N GLU A 1059 -32.57 -13.14 -12.36
CA GLU A 1059 -32.74 -11.69 -12.43
C GLU A 1059 -33.66 -11.25 -11.29
N ILE A 1060 -33.14 -10.39 -10.43
CA ILE A 1060 -33.87 -9.80 -9.31
C ILE A 1060 -34.33 -8.41 -9.74
N HIS A 1061 -35.64 -8.20 -9.79
CA HIS A 1061 -36.30 -6.96 -10.21
C HIS A 1061 -36.83 -6.25 -8.96
N TYR A 1062 -36.32 -5.05 -8.68
CA TYR A 1062 -36.71 -4.26 -7.51
C TYR A 1062 -37.86 -3.32 -7.85
N HIS A 1063 -38.92 -3.38 -7.04
CA HIS A 1063 -40.09 -2.49 -7.11
C HIS A 1063 -40.17 -1.68 -5.81
N VAL A 1064 -39.71 -0.43 -5.84
CA VAL A 1064 -39.50 0.42 -4.67
C VAL A 1064 -40.66 1.40 -4.51
N GLY A 1065 -41.43 1.27 -3.44
CA GLY A 1065 -42.52 2.19 -3.12
C GLY A 1065 -43.79 2.06 -3.97
N GLN A 1066 -43.93 1.00 -4.77
CA GLN A 1066 -45.19 0.63 -5.46
C GLN A 1066 -46.04 -0.28 -4.55
N GLN A 1067 -47.22 0.17 -4.06
CA GLN A 1067 -48.10 -0.60 -3.14
C GLN A 1067 -49.12 -1.49 -3.89
N GLU A 1068 -49.52 -2.69 -3.42
CA GLU A 1068 -50.30 -2.96 -2.19
C GLU A 1068 -49.70 -3.94 -1.14
N VAL A 1069 -48.69 -4.78 -1.43
CA VAL A 1069 -48.15 -5.78 -0.47
C VAL A 1069 -46.63 -5.96 -0.62
N LYS A 1070 -45.87 -5.69 0.46
CA LYS A 1070 -44.44 -6.03 0.58
C LYS A 1070 -44.28 -7.55 0.48
N GLY A 1071 -43.40 -8.03 -0.40
CA GLY A 1071 -43.35 -9.47 -0.70
C GLY A 1071 -42.36 -9.86 -1.78
N ILE A 1072 -42.04 -11.16 -1.84
CA ILE A 1072 -41.23 -11.77 -2.88
C ILE A 1072 -42.13 -12.56 -3.81
N LYS A 1073 -42.14 -12.21 -5.09
CA LYS A 1073 -42.82 -12.99 -6.12
C LYS A 1073 -41.82 -13.70 -7.01
N VAL A 1074 -42.12 -14.94 -7.35
CA VAL A 1074 -41.43 -15.69 -8.40
C VAL A 1074 -42.48 -16.10 -9.41
N ASN A 1075 -42.30 -15.73 -10.67
CA ASN A 1075 -43.30 -15.95 -11.73
C ASN A 1075 -44.69 -15.34 -11.42
N GLY A 1076 -44.72 -14.19 -10.74
CA GLY A 1076 -45.98 -13.55 -10.32
C GLY A 1076 -46.71 -14.21 -9.14
N GLU A 1077 -46.24 -15.35 -8.64
CA GLU A 1077 -46.76 -16.01 -7.44
C GLU A 1077 -46.04 -15.46 -6.20
N LEU A 1078 -46.81 -14.99 -5.20
CA LEU A 1078 -46.28 -14.53 -3.91
C LEU A 1078 -45.83 -15.73 -3.08
N LEU A 1079 -44.56 -15.72 -2.67
CA LEU A 1079 -44.00 -16.79 -1.85
C LEU A 1079 -44.39 -16.64 -0.38
N PRO A 1080 -44.64 -17.74 0.35
CA PRO A 1080 -44.71 -17.72 1.81
C PRO A 1080 -43.41 -17.16 2.40
N SER A 1081 -43.55 -16.20 3.31
CA SER A 1081 -42.41 -15.51 3.88
C SER A 1081 -42.64 -15.03 5.31
N GLU A 1082 -41.56 -14.87 6.05
CA GLU A 1082 -41.53 -14.24 7.37
C GLU A 1082 -40.79 -12.90 7.31
N ILE A 1083 -41.03 -12.03 8.29
CA ILE A 1083 -40.31 -10.75 8.40
C ILE A 1083 -39.18 -10.91 9.42
N GLU A 1084 -37.97 -10.55 9.03
CA GLU A 1084 -36.82 -10.49 9.93
C GLU A 1084 -36.99 -9.38 10.96
N THR A 1085 -36.52 -9.61 12.18
CA THR A 1085 -36.46 -8.57 13.21
C THR A 1085 -35.31 -7.61 12.94
N ASN A 1086 -35.60 -6.31 12.92
CA ASN A 1086 -34.60 -5.25 12.96
C ASN A 1086 -35.06 -4.21 13.99
N ARG A 1087 -34.15 -3.75 14.85
CA ARG A 1087 -34.49 -2.82 15.93
C ARG A 1087 -34.97 -1.44 15.41
N TYR A 1088 -34.47 -1.00 14.27
CA TYR A 1088 -34.58 0.40 13.82
C TYR A 1088 -35.61 0.64 12.72
N ARG A 1089 -36.07 -0.42 12.06
CA ARG A 1089 -36.98 -0.37 10.91
C ARG A 1089 -37.66 -1.71 10.70
N ASP A 1090 -38.62 -1.77 9.78
CA ASP A 1090 -39.13 -3.04 9.27
C ASP A 1090 -37.99 -3.84 8.62
N GLY A 1091 -37.84 -5.10 9.04
CA GLY A 1091 -36.77 -5.96 8.53
C GLY A 1091 -37.06 -6.57 7.16
N GLY A 1092 -36.11 -7.37 6.71
CA GLY A 1092 -36.14 -8.08 5.44
C GLY A 1092 -37.19 -9.18 5.39
N ILE A 1093 -37.36 -9.75 4.20
CA ILE A 1093 -38.29 -10.85 3.94
C ILE A 1093 -37.49 -12.16 3.89
N LYS A 1094 -37.83 -13.09 4.77
CA LYS A 1094 -37.25 -14.44 4.85
C LYS A 1094 -38.07 -15.40 4.00
N VAL A 1095 -37.43 -16.08 3.06
CA VAL A 1095 -38.04 -17.13 2.24
C VAL A 1095 -37.27 -18.43 2.44
N ALA A 1096 -37.96 -19.50 2.84
CA ALA A 1096 -37.33 -20.80 3.05
C ALA A 1096 -36.63 -21.31 1.78
N ASN A 1097 -35.45 -21.90 1.94
CA ASN A 1097 -34.56 -22.29 0.84
C ASN A 1097 -35.20 -23.33 -0.09
N ASP A 1098 -35.97 -24.27 0.45
CA ASP A 1098 -36.70 -25.30 -0.30
C ASP A 1098 -37.85 -24.71 -1.13
N VAL A 1099 -38.62 -23.78 -0.53
CA VAL A 1099 -39.70 -23.03 -1.20
C VAL A 1099 -39.15 -22.21 -2.37
N LEU A 1100 -38.08 -21.45 -2.13
CA LEU A 1100 -37.47 -20.63 -3.17
C LEU A 1100 -36.88 -21.49 -4.30
N LYS A 1101 -36.10 -22.53 -3.98
CA LYS A 1101 -35.55 -23.46 -4.98
C LYS A 1101 -36.65 -24.08 -5.85
N ALA A 1102 -37.75 -24.53 -5.24
CA ALA A 1102 -38.87 -25.11 -5.97
C ALA A 1102 -39.53 -24.10 -6.94
N ALA A 1103 -39.62 -22.83 -6.54
CA ALA A 1103 -40.13 -21.75 -7.39
C ALA A 1103 -39.18 -21.43 -8.55
N LEU A 1104 -37.87 -21.37 -8.28
CA LEU A 1104 -36.83 -21.05 -9.27
C LEU A 1104 -36.66 -22.10 -10.38
N LEU A 1105 -37.11 -23.35 -10.16
CA LEU A 1105 -37.17 -24.37 -11.22
C LEU A 1105 -38.13 -24.00 -12.36
N LYS A 1106 -39.10 -23.12 -12.12
CA LYS A 1106 -40.12 -22.72 -13.10
C LYS A 1106 -39.77 -21.42 -13.84
N SER A 1107 -39.04 -20.51 -13.18
CA SER A 1107 -38.66 -19.20 -13.71
C SER A 1107 -37.45 -18.67 -12.95
N GLN A 1108 -36.57 -17.96 -13.67
CA GLN A 1108 -35.36 -17.33 -13.12
C GLN A 1108 -35.58 -15.85 -12.77
N LYS A 1109 -36.82 -15.38 -12.71
CA LYS A 1109 -37.16 -14.00 -12.35
C LYS A 1109 -37.73 -13.91 -10.94
N ILE A 1110 -37.12 -13.05 -10.11
CA ILE A 1110 -37.57 -12.70 -8.75
C ILE A 1110 -38.01 -11.23 -8.75
N ASP A 1111 -39.25 -10.94 -8.36
CA ASP A 1111 -39.73 -9.58 -8.14
C ASP A 1111 -39.77 -9.28 -6.63
N ILE A 1112 -39.07 -8.24 -6.20
CA ILE A 1112 -39.01 -7.79 -4.80
C ILE A 1112 -39.81 -6.50 -4.66
N TYR A 1113 -40.90 -6.54 -3.91
CA TYR A 1113 -41.71 -5.37 -3.57
C TYR A 1113 -41.31 -4.87 -2.19
N CYS A 1114 -40.68 -3.69 -2.12
CA CYS A 1114 -40.09 -3.14 -0.89
C CYS A 1114 -40.41 -1.66 -0.66
#